data_AF-A0A2C5XJ80-F1
#
_entry.id   AF-A0A2C5XJ80-F1
#
_cell.length_a   1.000
_cell.length_b   1.000
_cell.length_c   1.000
_cell.angle_alpha   90.00
_cell.angle_beta   90.00
_cell.angle_gamma   90.00
#
_symmetry.space_group_name_H-M   'P 1'
#
loop_
_entity.id
_entity.type
_entity.pdbx_description
1 polymer ?
#
loop_
_entity_poly.entity_id
_entity_poly.type
_entity_poly.pdbx_seq_one_letter_code
_entity_poly.pdbx_strand_id
1 'polypeptide(L)'
;MRRPLPLGNASLTLASSTPRLNLRRLTSSPGVRSSVPSALFSTGLAGYYHHRQCFPSATKARHNSLGPSPMLQPSQCRLTSTTSTPPPLPSSSSSPLAPPKKRSHLLTLAQNTAAALGVTVTVLGIGIVGFFLYDASTYSEENSLVDINVSKLALSPRTGGSKNLPIAEVYIDDNDCEEMKQRRDKPHLVILGTGWGSVAILKDLNPEDYHVTVVSPRNYFLFTPMLPSATVGTLEVRSLVESVRRILARIHGHYLCAKAEDVEFADKLVEVSQQGTDGKEVRFYVPYDKLVIAVGSVTNPHGVKGLENAHFLKDVNDARQIRKRILENVEMACLPTTSDEERRRLLSFVVSGGGPTGVEFAAELFDLLNEDLARYFPRLLRNQISVHLIQSRSHILNTYDETVSKYAEDRFSRDQVNVMTNSRVKQVYKDKIVFTQKAEDNTIIEKELPMGFCLWSTGVSQNSLCQNIAAKLDCQSNRHALETDTHLRVIGTPLGEVYAIGDCSTVQNNIADKVITYLRHFAQESGKDPEKVQLNFQQWRKIAKGAKKNFPQAVSHLKRLDKLFAEFDKDNSGTLDFAELRELLNQIDSKLTSLPATAQRANQQGQYLARKFNKIARHPGNFGTKDDTIFTGDADSATYKAFEYHHLGSLAYLGNSAVFDFGSGWNVTGGLLAVYAWRGAYFAQNVSLRTKMLMAMDWTKRALFGRDLVTF
;
A
#
# COMPACT_ATOMS: atom_id res chain seq x y z
N MET A 1 78.02 16.50 22.07
CA MET A 1 79.06 15.51 21.69
C MET A 1 78.66 14.86 20.37
N ARG A 2 79.66 14.57 19.50
CA ARG A 2 79.67 13.69 18.30
C ARG A 2 78.42 13.59 17.38
N ARG A 3 78.53 14.27 16.23
CA ARG A 3 78.14 13.85 14.85
C ARG A 3 78.95 12.59 14.39
N PRO A 4 78.84 12.04 13.16
CA PRO A 4 77.64 11.70 12.32
C PRO A 4 77.77 10.39 11.47
N LEU A 5 76.73 10.03 10.67
CA LEU A 5 76.78 9.32 9.35
C LEU A 5 77.33 7.85 9.31
N PRO A 6 77.38 7.11 8.15
CA PRO A 6 76.85 7.36 6.78
C PRO A 6 76.13 6.18 6.02
N LEU A 7 75.54 6.54 4.86
CA LEU A 7 75.48 5.84 3.55
C LEU A 7 74.72 4.49 3.32
N GLY A 8 74.05 4.42 2.15
CA GLY A 8 73.45 3.20 1.58
C GLY A 8 72.69 3.44 0.26
N ASN A 9 73.36 3.87 -0.81
CA ASN A 9 72.77 3.97 -2.16
C ASN A 9 72.70 2.59 -2.85
N ALA A 10 71.57 2.28 -3.51
CA ALA A 10 71.53 1.32 -4.61
C ALA A 10 70.37 1.63 -5.58
N SER A 11 70.70 2.23 -6.73
CA SER A 11 69.80 2.27 -7.88
C SER A 11 70.16 1.13 -8.82
N LEU A 12 69.18 0.37 -9.32
CA LEU A 12 69.31 -0.31 -10.61
C LEU A 12 67.94 -0.57 -11.25
N THR A 13 67.95 -0.54 -12.57
CA THR A 13 66.83 -0.26 -13.47
C THR A 13 66.25 -1.50 -14.14
N LEU A 14 65.07 -1.29 -14.78
CA LEU A 14 64.52 -2.07 -15.90
C LEU A 14 64.02 -3.51 -15.66
N ALA A 15 62.70 -3.69 -15.79
CA ALA A 15 62.13 -4.39 -16.95
C ALA A 15 60.63 -4.07 -17.13
N SER A 16 60.19 -3.93 -18.38
CA SER A 16 58.83 -3.58 -18.78
C SER A 16 58.02 -4.79 -19.25
N SER A 17 56.71 -4.84 -18.96
CA SER A 17 55.77 -5.71 -19.67
C SER A 17 54.33 -5.18 -19.68
N THR A 18 54.05 -4.24 -20.59
CA THR A 18 52.68 -3.89 -21.00
C THR A 18 52.14 -4.93 -21.99
N PRO A 19 50.96 -5.52 -21.79
CA PRO A 19 50.31 -6.30 -22.83
C PRO A 19 49.57 -5.36 -23.81
N ARG A 20 50.11 -5.22 -25.02
CA ARG A 20 49.39 -4.64 -26.16
C ARG A 20 48.29 -5.60 -26.61
N LEU A 21 47.03 -5.18 -26.56
CA LEU A 21 45.93 -5.89 -27.20
C LEU A 21 45.69 -5.33 -28.61
N ASN A 22 45.76 -6.21 -29.61
CA ASN A 22 45.72 -5.86 -31.02
C ASN A 22 44.33 -5.40 -31.48
N LEU A 23 44.24 -4.23 -32.12
CA LEU A 23 43.15 -3.97 -33.06
C LEU A 23 43.39 -4.78 -34.35
N ARG A 24 42.46 -5.68 -34.69
CA ARG A 24 42.23 -6.11 -36.07
C ARG A 24 40.82 -5.73 -36.48
N ARG A 25 40.71 -4.91 -37.53
CA ARG A 25 39.46 -4.78 -38.30
C ARG A 25 39.19 -6.11 -38.99
N LEU A 26 37.99 -6.66 -38.82
CA LEU A 26 37.42 -7.62 -39.76
C LEU A 26 35.98 -7.22 -40.05
N THR A 27 35.69 -7.11 -41.33
CA THR A 27 34.39 -6.75 -41.90
C THR A 27 33.60 -8.02 -42.20
N SER A 28 32.43 -8.19 -41.59
CA SER A 28 31.31 -8.90 -42.22
C SER A 28 30.01 -8.65 -41.46
N SER A 29 28.94 -8.43 -42.21
CA SER A 29 27.57 -8.40 -41.72
C SER A 29 26.80 -9.50 -42.45
N PRO A 30 25.87 -10.18 -41.77
CA PRO A 30 24.65 -10.62 -42.40
C PRO A 30 23.46 -9.94 -41.70
N GLY A 31 22.64 -9.25 -42.49
CA GLY A 31 21.39 -8.68 -41.99
C GLY A 31 20.28 -9.73 -41.90
N VAL A 32 19.43 -9.61 -40.87
CA VAL A 32 18.09 -10.21 -40.87
C VAL A 32 17.09 -9.08 -40.60
N ARG A 33 16.11 -8.96 -41.50
CA ARG A 33 15.01 -7.98 -41.39
C ARG A 33 14.03 -8.43 -40.31
N SER A 34 13.55 -7.49 -39.50
CA SER A 34 12.19 -7.58 -38.94
C SER A 34 11.50 -6.22 -39.04
N SER A 35 10.25 -6.25 -39.47
CA SER A 35 9.45 -5.08 -39.84
C SER A 35 8.71 -4.50 -38.63
N VAL A 36 8.86 -3.19 -38.41
CA VAL A 36 8.03 -2.44 -37.46
C VAL A 36 6.90 -1.74 -38.23
N PRO A 37 5.61 -2.04 -37.96
CA PRO A 37 4.51 -1.23 -38.46
C PRO A 37 4.28 -0.02 -37.54
N SER A 38 4.32 1.18 -38.11
CA SER A 38 3.99 2.43 -37.44
C SER A 38 2.49 2.52 -37.14
N ALA A 39 2.10 2.66 -35.87
CA ALA A 39 0.71 2.94 -35.49
C ALA A 39 0.66 4.14 -34.52
N LEU A 40 -0.01 5.21 -34.95
CA LEU A 40 -0.23 6.43 -34.19
C LEU A 40 -1.27 6.19 -33.08
N PHE A 41 -0.90 6.42 -31.82
CA PHE A 41 -1.87 6.50 -30.73
C PHE A 41 -2.48 7.90 -30.66
N SER A 42 -3.70 8.03 -31.16
CA SER A 42 -4.56 9.19 -30.94
C SER A 42 -5.15 9.15 -29.52
N THR A 43 -5.04 10.24 -28.78
CA THR A 43 -5.63 10.40 -27.45
C THR A 43 -7.15 10.63 -27.54
N GLY A 44 -7.94 9.79 -26.86
CA GLY A 44 -9.39 9.94 -26.74
C GLY A 44 -9.86 9.87 -25.29
N LEU A 45 -10.29 11.00 -24.73
CA LEU A 45 -10.88 11.12 -23.39
C LEU A 45 -12.41 11.12 -23.49
N ALA A 46 -13.04 10.03 -23.04
CA ALA A 46 -14.43 9.96 -22.59
C ALA A 46 -14.60 8.65 -21.78
N GLY A 47 -15.32 8.59 -20.66
CA GLY A 47 -16.24 9.57 -20.09
C GLY A 47 -17.65 9.01 -19.93
N TYR A 48 -17.81 7.90 -19.20
CA TYR A 48 -19.13 7.32 -18.88
C TYR A 48 -19.18 6.79 -17.45
N TYR A 49 -19.74 7.58 -16.53
CA TYR A 49 -20.32 7.10 -15.28
C TYR A 49 -21.84 7.24 -15.40
N HIS A 50 -22.55 6.12 -15.52
CA HIS A 50 -24.00 6.08 -15.36
C HIS A 50 -24.33 5.42 -14.02
N HIS A 51 -24.80 6.21 -13.05
CA HIS A 51 -25.53 5.68 -11.91
C HIS A 51 -26.97 6.16 -11.99
N ARG A 52 -27.89 5.24 -12.25
CA ARG A 52 -29.32 5.49 -12.03
C ARG A 52 -29.55 5.61 -10.52
N GLN A 53 -30.25 6.66 -10.10
CA GLN A 53 -30.98 6.67 -8.84
C GLN A 53 -32.47 6.70 -9.17
N CYS A 54 -33.18 5.66 -8.76
CA CYS A 54 -34.63 5.68 -8.65
C CYS A 54 -34.96 5.95 -7.18
N PHE A 55 -35.78 6.95 -6.91
CA PHE A 55 -36.53 7.05 -5.65
C PHE A 55 -38.03 7.26 -5.97
N PRO A 56 -38.94 6.85 -5.07
CA PRO A 56 -40.31 6.52 -5.44
C PRO A 56 -41.29 7.69 -5.34
N SER A 57 -42.45 7.47 -5.94
CA SER A 57 -43.61 8.36 -5.96
C SER A 57 -44.31 8.53 -4.61
N ALA A 58 -44.75 9.76 -4.31
CA ALA A 58 -45.81 10.04 -3.33
C ALA A 58 -46.72 11.23 -3.74
N THR A 59 -47.92 10.91 -4.21
CA THR A 59 -49.22 11.61 -4.01
C THR A 59 -49.41 13.13 -4.18
N LYS A 60 -50.31 13.45 -5.14
CA LYS A 60 -51.51 14.34 -5.06
C LYS A 60 -51.38 15.84 -4.73
N ALA A 61 -51.76 16.66 -5.71
CA ALA A 61 -52.74 17.75 -5.55
C ALA A 61 -53.50 17.98 -6.88
N ARG A 62 -54.64 18.70 -6.85
CA ARG A 62 -55.59 18.86 -7.98
C ARG A 62 -55.76 20.34 -8.42
N HIS A 63 -56.29 20.48 -9.63
CA HIS A 63 -57.34 21.42 -10.09
C HIS A 63 -57.02 22.67 -10.94
N ASN A 64 -57.95 22.86 -11.89
CA ASN A 64 -58.31 24.02 -12.73
C ASN A 64 -57.50 24.23 -14.03
N SER A 65 -58.08 24.54 -15.21
CA SER A 65 -59.33 24.23 -15.95
C SER A 65 -59.63 25.35 -16.97
N LEU A 66 -60.35 25.05 -18.07
CA LEU A 66 -60.75 25.95 -19.20
C LEU A 66 -59.62 26.15 -20.25
N GLY A 67 -59.84 26.15 -21.59
CA GLY A 67 -61.03 26.01 -22.44
C GLY A 67 -60.69 25.48 -23.87
N PRO A 68 -61.65 25.38 -24.82
CA PRO A 68 -61.76 24.18 -25.69
C PRO A 68 -61.40 24.29 -27.20
N SER A 69 -61.37 23.11 -27.86
CA SER A 69 -61.08 22.79 -29.28
C SER A 69 -62.25 23.07 -30.27
N PRO A 70 -62.05 22.87 -31.60
CA PRO A 70 -62.38 21.59 -32.27
C PRO A 70 -61.33 21.13 -33.31
N MET A 71 -60.92 19.85 -33.40
CA MET A 71 -61.59 18.65 -33.96
C MET A 71 -61.82 18.64 -35.49
N LEU A 72 -61.07 17.79 -36.23
CA LEU A 72 -61.61 16.61 -36.95
C LEU A 72 -60.53 15.80 -37.73
N GLN A 73 -60.45 14.50 -37.44
CA GLN A 73 -59.98 13.39 -38.30
C GLN A 73 -61.24 12.58 -38.74
N PRO A 74 -61.20 11.56 -39.64
CA PRO A 74 -60.10 10.70 -40.12
C PRO A 74 -60.00 10.71 -41.68
N SER A 75 -59.60 9.70 -42.49
CA SER A 75 -59.27 8.28 -42.29
C SER A 75 -58.43 7.65 -43.43
N GLN A 76 -57.57 6.68 -43.05
CA GLN A 76 -57.22 5.42 -43.74
C GLN A 76 -56.81 5.31 -45.24
N CYS A 77 -55.85 4.40 -45.46
CA CYS A 77 -55.77 3.37 -46.53
C CYS A 77 -55.04 3.62 -47.88
N ARG A 78 -53.93 2.85 -48.01
CA ARG A 78 -53.53 1.91 -49.10
C ARG A 78 -53.09 2.41 -50.50
N LEU A 79 -51.78 2.19 -50.74
CA LEU A 79 -51.16 1.33 -51.77
C LEU A 79 -51.43 1.54 -53.28
N THR A 80 -50.31 1.63 -54.02
CA THR A 80 -50.10 1.22 -55.44
C THR A 80 -50.85 2.05 -56.51
N SER A 81 -50.33 2.30 -57.74
CA SER A 81 -49.20 1.72 -58.50
C SER A 81 -48.63 2.70 -59.58
N THR A 82 -47.65 2.21 -60.36
CA THR A 82 -47.33 2.59 -61.77
C THR A 82 -46.80 4.00 -62.13
N THR A 83 -45.49 4.06 -62.34
CA THR A 83 -44.78 4.58 -63.54
C THR A 83 -45.47 5.60 -64.48
N SER A 84 -44.88 6.80 -64.60
CA SER A 84 -44.74 7.53 -65.87
C SER A 84 -43.56 8.54 -65.80
N THR A 85 -42.93 8.81 -66.94
CA THR A 85 -41.71 9.64 -67.09
C THR A 85 -42.03 11.11 -67.44
N PRO A 86 -41.22 12.08 -66.96
CA PRO A 86 -41.14 13.44 -67.51
C PRO A 86 -39.73 13.79 -68.08
N PRO A 87 -39.55 14.92 -68.81
CA PRO A 87 -38.68 15.00 -70.00
C PRO A 87 -37.28 15.65 -69.78
N PRO A 88 -36.42 15.74 -70.84
CA PRO A 88 -35.03 16.20 -70.71
C PRO A 88 -34.85 17.72 -70.57
N LEU A 89 -33.70 18.09 -70.00
CA LEU A 89 -33.27 19.45 -69.62
C LEU A 89 -32.89 20.35 -70.80
N PRO A 90 -33.17 21.67 -70.73
CA PRO A 90 -32.44 22.69 -71.49
C PRO A 90 -31.19 23.17 -70.72
N SER A 91 -30.10 23.37 -71.45
CA SER A 91 -28.83 23.88 -70.92
C SER A 91 -28.86 25.40 -70.71
N SER A 92 -28.30 25.87 -69.60
CA SER A 92 -27.98 27.29 -69.39
C SER A 92 -26.53 27.46 -68.94
N SER A 93 -25.88 28.49 -69.45
CA SER A 93 -24.44 28.72 -69.37
C SER A 93 -24.02 29.28 -68.01
N SER A 94 -23.01 28.65 -67.40
CA SER A 94 -22.36 29.17 -66.19
C SER A 94 -21.33 30.25 -66.52
N SER A 95 -21.53 31.46 -66.01
CA SER A 95 -20.45 32.44 -65.91
C SER A 95 -19.48 32.02 -64.80
N PRO A 96 -18.15 32.07 -64.99
CA PRO A 96 -17.21 31.64 -63.97
C PRO A 96 -17.19 32.59 -62.77
N LEU A 97 -17.48 32.04 -61.58
CA LEU A 97 -17.24 32.71 -60.29
C LEU A 97 -15.77 33.10 -60.17
N ALA A 98 -15.50 34.32 -59.70
CA ALA A 98 -14.15 34.79 -59.45
C ALA A 98 -13.42 33.84 -58.46
N PRO A 99 -12.15 33.49 -58.70
CA PRO A 99 -11.44 32.54 -57.85
C PRO A 99 -11.31 33.09 -56.42
N PRO A 100 -11.48 32.25 -55.38
CA PRO A 100 -11.33 32.69 -54.00
C PRO A 100 -9.93 33.28 -53.80
N LYS A 101 -9.85 34.53 -53.36
CA LYS A 101 -8.58 35.21 -53.07
C LYS A 101 -7.76 34.31 -52.13
N LYS A 102 -6.62 33.81 -52.62
CA LYS A 102 -5.70 32.98 -51.82
C LYS A 102 -5.27 33.79 -50.60
N ARG A 103 -5.89 33.54 -49.43
CA ARG A 103 -5.41 34.08 -48.16
C ARG A 103 -3.98 33.59 -47.97
N SER A 104 -3.04 34.51 -47.75
CA SER A 104 -1.65 34.17 -47.49
C SER A 104 -1.58 33.17 -46.34
N HIS A 105 -0.86 32.05 -46.52
CA HIS A 105 -0.70 31.04 -45.48
C HIS A 105 -0.14 31.64 -44.18
N LEU A 106 0.74 32.64 -44.28
CA LEU A 106 1.25 33.40 -43.13
C LEU A 106 0.15 34.16 -42.38
N LEU A 107 -0.82 34.73 -43.11
CA LEU A 107 -1.89 35.52 -42.52
C LEU A 107 -2.97 34.63 -41.88
N THR A 108 -3.28 33.49 -42.48
CA THR A 108 -4.12 32.45 -41.88
C THR A 108 -3.45 31.82 -40.65
N LEU A 109 -2.14 31.55 -40.72
CA LEU A 109 -1.37 31.05 -39.57
C LEU A 109 -1.39 32.08 -38.42
N ALA A 110 -1.06 33.35 -38.70
CA ALA A 110 -1.10 34.42 -37.71
C ALA A 110 -2.48 34.60 -37.07
N GLN A 111 -3.56 34.54 -37.86
CA GLN A 111 -4.93 34.58 -37.34
C GLN A 111 -5.25 33.39 -36.43
N ASN A 112 -4.85 32.17 -36.80
CA ASN A 112 -5.07 30.97 -36.00
C ASN A 112 -4.22 31.00 -34.70
N THR A 113 -2.97 31.48 -34.76
CA THR A 113 -2.11 31.64 -33.58
C THR A 113 -2.67 32.73 -32.65
N ALA A 114 -3.14 33.86 -33.17
CA ALA A 114 -3.77 34.91 -32.38
C ALA A 114 -5.08 34.44 -31.72
N ALA A 115 -5.91 33.67 -32.44
CA ALA A 115 -7.13 33.08 -31.91
C ALA A 115 -6.81 32.05 -30.81
N ALA A 116 -5.82 31.17 -31.02
CA ALA A 116 -5.37 30.21 -30.02
C ALA A 116 -4.84 30.91 -28.75
N LEU A 117 -4.00 31.95 -28.91
CA LEU A 117 -3.52 32.77 -27.79
C LEU A 117 -4.68 33.47 -27.06
N GLY A 118 -5.63 34.06 -27.79
CA GLY A 118 -6.81 34.70 -27.20
C GLY A 118 -7.66 33.72 -26.38
N VAL A 119 -7.92 32.53 -26.91
CA VAL A 119 -8.62 31.45 -26.17
C VAL A 119 -7.81 31.03 -24.95
N THR A 120 -6.50 30.82 -25.06
CA THR A 120 -5.63 30.45 -23.93
C THR A 120 -5.63 31.51 -22.83
N VAL A 121 -5.50 32.79 -23.17
CA VAL A 121 -5.56 33.92 -22.22
C VAL A 121 -6.94 34.01 -21.57
N THR A 122 -8.02 33.80 -22.33
CA THR A 122 -9.40 33.82 -21.80
C THR A 122 -9.61 32.68 -20.81
N VAL A 123 -9.20 31.45 -21.15
CA VAL A 123 -9.31 30.26 -20.28
C VAL A 123 -8.46 30.42 -19.02
N LEU A 124 -7.23 30.93 -19.13
CA LEU A 124 -6.38 31.23 -17.97
C LEU A 124 -6.99 32.35 -17.11
N GLY A 125 -7.52 33.41 -17.71
CA GLY A 125 -8.19 34.51 -17.00
C GLY A 125 -9.41 34.05 -16.23
N ILE A 126 -10.28 33.24 -16.86
CA ILE A 126 -11.43 32.60 -16.19
C ILE A 126 -10.95 31.68 -15.06
N GLY A 127 -9.88 30.91 -15.27
CA GLY A 127 -9.28 30.06 -14.24
C GLY A 127 -8.75 30.84 -13.03
N ILE A 128 -8.08 31.97 -13.26
CA ILE A 128 -7.54 32.84 -12.21
C ILE A 128 -8.68 33.55 -11.45
N VAL A 129 -9.66 34.12 -12.15
CA VAL A 129 -10.83 34.76 -11.51
C VAL A 129 -11.65 33.72 -10.75
N GLY A 130 -11.87 32.54 -11.33
CA GLY A 130 -12.54 31.42 -10.66
C GLY A 130 -11.78 30.92 -9.43
N PHE A 131 -10.45 30.89 -9.48
CA PHE A 131 -9.61 30.58 -8.31
C PHE A 131 -9.79 31.62 -7.20
N PHE A 132 -9.72 32.93 -7.50
CA PHE A 132 -9.90 33.96 -6.47
C PHE A 132 -11.33 34.07 -5.95
N LEU A 133 -12.35 33.81 -6.76
CA LEU A 133 -13.73 33.70 -6.30
C LEU A 133 -13.92 32.49 -5.38
N TYR A 134 -13.31 31.34 -5.72
CA TYR A 134 -13.31 30.16 -4.87
C TYR A 134 -12.57 30.42 -3.55
N ASP A 135 -11.34 30.94 -3.60
CA ASP A 135 -10.51 31.31 -2.45
C ASP A 135 -11.27 32.26 -1.52
N ALA A 136 -11.80 33.37 -2.04
CA ALA A 136 -12.67 34.30 -1.31
C ALA A 136 -13.88 33.59 -0.67
N SER A 137 -14.55 32.67 -1.37
CA SER A 137 -15.68 31.91 -0.83
C SER A 137 -15.29 30.85 0.22
N THR A 138 -14.00 30.50 0.36
CA THR A 138 -13.55 29.61 1.44
C THR A 138 -13.27 30.34 2.76
N TYR A 139 -13.18 31.68 2.74
CA TYR A 139 -13.21 32.49 3.97
C TYR A 139 -14.66 32.74 4.37
N SER A 140 -15.16 31.94 5.30
CA SER A 140 -16.38 32.27 6.03
C SER A 140 -16.01 32.98 7.33
N GLU A 141 -16.53 34.18 7.55
CA GLU A 141 -16.53 34.82 8.89
C GLU A 141 -17.61 34.23 9.81
N GLU A 142 -18.47 33.35 9.29
CA GLU A 142 -19.49 32.62 10.04
C GLU A 142 -18.85 31.51 10.88
N ASN A 143 -18.06 31.93 11.88
CA ASN A 143 -17.82 31.11 13.06
C ASN A 143 -19.20 30.75 13.63
N SER A 144 -19.54 29.47 13.63
CA SER A 144 -20.74 28.96 14.29
C SER A 144 -20.58 29.06 15.81
N LEU A 145 -20.68 30.29 16.33
CA LEU A 145 -20.70 30.65 17.75
C LEU A 145 -22.04 30.26 18.38
N VAL A 146 -22.35 28.96 18.30
CA VAL A 146 -23.52 28.34 18.89
C VAL A 146 -23.04 27.60 20.14
N ASP A 147 -23.72 27.81 21.27
CA ASP A 147 -23.42 27.08 22.50
C ASP A 147 -23.76 25.59 22.32
N ILE A 148 -22.73 24.74 22.29
CA ILE A 148 -22.87 23.29 22.22
C ILE A 148 -22.98 22.72 23.63
N ASN A 149 -24.03 21.94 23.90
CA ASN A 149 -24.25 21.34 25.21
C ASN A 149 -23.37 20.10 25.41
N VAL A 150 -22.32 20.21 26.22
CA VAL A 150 -21.40 19.10 26.52
C VAL A 150 -21.95 18.20 27.63
N SER A 151 -21.91 16.88 27.43
CA SER A 151 -22.35 15.92 28.45
C SER A 151 -21.47 15.97 29.71
N LYS A 152 -22.10 16.04 30.89
CA LYS A 152 -21.39 15.94 32.18
C LYS A 152 -20.58 14.65 32.32
N LEU A 153 -21.01 13.55 31.70
CA LEU A 153 -20.27 12.28 31.71
C LEU A 153 -18.99 12.33 30.85
N ALA A 154 -18.92 13.18 29.83
CA ALA A 154 -17.69 13.40 29.05
C ALA A 154 -16.64 14.21 29.84
N LEU A 155 -17.11 15.16 30.67
CA LEU A 155 -16.25 16.01 31.51
C LEU A 155 -15.90 15.38 32.87
N SER A 156 -16.69 14.40 33.32
CA SER A 156 -16.50 13.68 34.59
C SER A 156 -16.87 12.21 34.38
N PRO A 157 -16.04 11.46 33.63
CA PRO A 157 -16.28 10.05 33.35
C PRO A 157 -16.31 9.20 34.62
N ARG A 158 -17.16 8.15 34.61
CA ARG A 158 -17.13 7.13 35.67
C ARG A 158 -15.82 6.36 35.63
N THR A 159 -15.38 5.83 36.76
CA THR A 159 -14.25 4.90 36.83
C THR A 159 -14.70 3.45 36.87
N GLY A 160 -13.86 2.54 36.39
CA GLY A 160 -14.12 1.10 36.39
C GLY A 160 -13.01 0.31 35.70
N GLY A 161 -13.33 -0.89 35.22
CA GLY A 161 -12.34 -1.85 34.70
C GLY A 161 -11.40 -2.37 35.79
N SER A 162 -10.49 -3.29 35.42
CA SER A 162 -9.65 -3.97 36.42
C SER A 162 -8.73 -3.04 37.23
N LYS A 163 -8.38 -1.87 36.66
CA LYS A 163 -7.49 -0.86 37.25
C LYS A 163 -8.22 0.35 37.85
N ASN A 164 -9.56 0.35 37.88
CA ASN A 164 -10.39 1.48 38.34
C ASN A 164 -10.01 2.83 37.68
N LEU A 165 -9.83 2.82 36.36
CA LEU A 165 -9.47 4.01 35.57
C LEU A 165 -10.75 4.70 35.04
N PRO A 166 -10.69 5.99 34.67
CA PRO A 166 -11.77 6.66 33.95
C PRO A 166 -12.18 5.92 32.67
N ILE A 167 -13.47 5.87 32.36
CA ILE A 167 -14.01 5.25 31.14
C ILE A 167 -14.60 6.32 30.21
N ALA A 168 -14.06 6.42 29.00
CA ALA A 168 -14.50 7.35 27.96
C ALA A 168 -15.71 6.81 27.19
N GLU A 169 -16.88 6.81 27.83
CA GLU A 169 -18.13 6.25 27.27
C GLU A 169 -18.93 7.24 26.42
N VAL A 170 -18.72 8.52 26.67
CA VAL A 170 -19.43 9.65 26.08
C VAL A 170 -18.35 10.67 25.74
N TYR A 171 -18.28 11.14 24.49
CA TYR A 171 -17.26 12.10 24.10
C TYR A 171 -17.76 13.54 24.22
N ILE A 172 -16.80 14.47 24.20
CA ILE A 172 -17.08 15.91 24.29
C ILE A 172 -17.85 16.42 23.06
N ASP A 173 -17.64 15.77 21.91
CA ASP A 173 -18.17 16.09 20.59
C ASP A 173 -19.45 15.30 20.22
N ASP A 174 -19.94 14.38 21.08
CA ASP A 174 -21.17 13.59 20.85
C ASP A 174 -22.42 14.44 20.47
N ASN A 175 -22.45 15.70 20.92
CA ASN A 175 -23.57 16.61 20.78
C ASN A 175 -23.36 17.73 19.76
N ASP A 176 -22.22 17.76 19.04
CA ASP A 176 -21.83 18.86 18.14
C ASP A 176 -22.85 19.09 17.00
N CYS A 177 -23.46 18.02 16.47
CA CYS A 177 -24.53 18.10 15.49
C CYS A 177 -25.57 16.99 15.65
N GLU A 178 -26.72 17.11 14.96
CA GLU A 178 -27.82 16.14 15.06
C GLU A 178 -27.41 14.74 14.56
N GLU A 179 -26.52 14.66 13.57
CA GLU A 179 -25.98 13.41 13.05
C GLU A 179 -25.09 12.68 14.08
N MET A 180 -24.35 13.42 14.93
CA MET A 180 -23.57 12.82 16.02
C MET A 180 -24.48 12.32 17.14
N LYS A 181 -25.49 13.11 17.53
CA LYS A 181 -26.50 12.71 18.52
C LYS A 181 -27.23 11.42 18.11
N GLN A 182 -27.61 11.29 16.83
CA GLN A 182 -28.26 10.09 16.29
C GLN A 182 -27.35 8.84 16.27
N ARG A 183 -26.02 9.03 16.33
CA ARG A 183 -25.03 7.94 16.25
C ARG A 183 -24.49 7.52 17.62
N ARG A 184 -24.60 8.37 18.63
CA ARG A 184 -24.16 8.12 20.01
C ARG A 184 -24.65 6.77 20.58
N ASP A 185 -25.90 6.42 20.34
CA ASP A 185 -26.53 5.17 20.84
C ASP A 185 -26.34 3.96 19.89
N LYS A 186 -25.49 4.08 18.86
CA LYS A 186 -25.15 2.97 17.94
C LYS A 186 -24.06 2.09 18.56
N PRO A 187 -23.89 0.83 18.11
CA PRO A 187 -22.84 -0.03 18.63
C PRO A 187 -21.45 0.59 18.48
N HIS A 188 -20.65 0.51 19.55
CA HIS A 188 -19.32 1.13 19.63
C HIS A 188 -18.30 0.35 18.79
N LEU A 189 -17.82 0.96 17.71
CA LEU A 189 -16.75 0.43 16.86
C LEU A 189 -15.43 1.16 17.17
N VAL A 190 -14.55 0.50 17.92
CA VAL A 190 -13.21 1.01 18.26
C VAL A 190 -12.18 0.47 17.28
N ILE A 191 -11.40 1.36 16.66
CA ILE A 191 -10.35 1.01 15.71
C ILE A 191 -9.00 1.51 16.23
N LEU A 192 -8.06 0.59 16.44
CA LEU A 192 -6.73 0.88 16.97
C LEU A 192 -5.71 1.04 15.83
N GLY A 193 -5.11 2.23 15.75
CA GLY A 193 -4.14 2.62 14.72
C GLY A 193 -4.75 3.39 13.55
N THR A 194 -3.92 4.16 12.86
CA THR A 194 -4.30 5.05 11.74
C THR A 194 -3.57 4.68 10.44
N GLY A 195 -3.36 3.37 10.25
CA GLY A 195 -2.67 2.79 9.10
C GLY A 195 -3.58 2.46 7.91
N TRP A 196 -3.01 1.73 6.95
CA TRP A 196 -3.69 1.26 5.74
C TRP A 196 -4.99 0.50 5.97
N GLY A 197 -5.01 -0.40 6.98
CA GLY A 197 -6.20 -1.16 7.33
C GLY A 197 -7.32 -0.26 7.88
N SER A 198 -7.00 0.57 8.86
CA SER A 198 -7.94 1.50 9.48
C SER A 198 -8.56 2.45 8.47
N VAL A 199 -7.75 3.12 7.65
CA VAL A 199 -8.25 4.09 6.66
C VAL A 199 -9.10 3.43 5.58
N ALA A 200 -8.79 2.19 5.20
CA ALA A 200 -9.65 1.42 4.31
C ALA A 200 -11.03 1.10 4.94
N ILE A 201 -11.11 0.88 6.26
CA ILE A 201 -12.40 0.76 6.95
C ILE A 201 -13.15 2.09 6.92
N LEU A 202 -12.52 3.17 7.41
CA LEU A 202 -13.16 4.49 7.56
C LEU A 202 -13.73 5.06 6.25
N LYS A 203 -13.10 4.70 5.12
CA LYS A 203 -13.55 5.08 3.78
C LYS A 203 -14.77 4.33 3.27
N ASP A 204 -14.88 3.04 3.59
CA ASP A 204 -15.92 2.14 3.04
C ASP A 204 -17.11 1.96 4.03
N LEU A 205 -16.98 2.36 5.31
CA LEU A 205 -18.06 2.25 6.32
C LEU A 205 -19.25 3.18 6.00
N ASN A 206 -20.48 2.78 6.31
CA ASN A 206 -21.63 3.69 6.27
C ASN A 206 -21.62 4.62 7.51
N PRO A 207 -21.96 5.92 7.38
CA PRO A 207 -21.97 6.84 8.51
C PRO A 207 -22.90 6.44 9.68
N GLU A 208 -24.08 5.88 9.40
CA GLU A 208 -25.14 5.66 10.40
C GLU A 208 -25.11 4.30 11.13
N ASP A 209 -24.14 3.45 10.81
CA ASP A 209 -24.14 2.04 11.22
C ASP A 209 -23.50 1.81 12.61
N TYR A 210 -22.59 2.70 13.05
CA TYR A 210 -21.77 2.52 14.26
C TYR A 210 -21.40 3.86 14.92
N HIS A 211 -21.17 3.83 16.24
CA HIS A 211 -20.51 4.90 16.98
C HIS A 211 -18.99 4.65 16.89
N VAL A 212 -18.30 5.40 16.01
CA VAL A 212 -16.91 5.06 15.61
C VAL A 212 -15.89 5.85 16.41
N THR A 213 -14.97 5.15 17.09
CA THR A 213 -13.80 5.75 17.76
C THR A 213 -12.51 5.23 17.14
N VAL A 214 -11.59 6.13 16.78
CA VAL A 214 -10.22 5.78 16.35
C VAL A 214 -9.21 6.18 17.42
N VAL A 215 -8.43 5.22 17.89
CA VAL A 215 -7.37 5.43 18.88
C VAL A 215 -6.00 5.25 18.21
N SER A 216 -5.15 6.27 18.22
CA SER A 216 -3.76 6.13 17.78
C SER A 216 -2.88 7.25 18.34
N PRO A 217 -1.59 7.02 18.62
CA PRO A 217 -0.67 8.11 18.97
C PRO A 217 -0.33 9.01 17.76
N ARG A 218 -0.87 8.73 16.56
CA ARG A 218 -0.57 9.43 15.31
C ARG A 218 -1.85 9.92 14.62
N ASN A 219 -2.00 11.24 14.54
CA ASN A 219 -3.19 11.92 14.02
C ASN A 219 -3.28 11.98 12.47
N TYR A 220 -2.38 11.30 11.77
CA TYR A 220 -2.35 11.20 10.32
C TYR A 220 -2.20 9.77 9.82
N PHE A 221 -2.80 9.52 8.66
CA PHE A 221 -2.45 8.42 7.78
C PHE A 221 -1.14 8.72 7.07
N LEU A 222 -0.31 7.70 6.85
CA LEU A 222 0.93 7.79 6.08
C LEU A 222 0.90 6.85 4.85
N PHE A 223 1.11 7.42 3.67
CA PHE A 223 1.26 6.69 2.41
C PHE A 223 2.66 6.07 2.29
N THR A 224 2.89 5.01 3.06
CA THR A 224 4.21 4.37 3.25
C THR A 224 4.99 3.97 1.97
N PRO A 225 4.39 3.60 0.82
CA PRO A 225 5.17 3.21 -0.36
C PRO A 225 6.04 4.33 -0.95
N MET A 226 5.68 5.60 -0.71
CA MET A 226 6.45 6.75 -1.20
C MET A 226 7.43 7.30 -0.15
N LEU A 227 7.52 6.67 1.02
CA LEU A 227 8.40 7.13 2.10
C LEU A 227 9.89 7.16 1.70
N PRO A 228 10.43 6.23 0.86
CA PRO A 228 11.77 6.35 0.29
C PRO A 228 11.98 7.64 -0.51
N SER A 229 11.00 8.09 -1.31
CA SER A 229 11.10 9.36 -2.04
C SER A 229 11.13 10.59 -1.12
N ALA A 230 10.59 10.49 0.09
CA ALA A 230 10.59 11.58 1.06
C ALA A 230 11.90 11.74 1.84
N THR A 231 12.75 10.69 1.90
CA THR A 231 14.06 10.77 2.59
C THR A 231 15.07 11.64 1.84
N VAL A 232 14.84 11.90 0.54
CA VAL A 232 15.73 12.69 -0.31
C VAL A 232 15.10 13.98 -0.83
N GLY A 233 13.81 14.23 -0.56
CA GLY A 233 13.10 15.40 -1.11
C GLY A 233 12.62 15.23 -2.56
N THR A 234 12.48 14.00 -3.07
CA THR A 234 11.73 13.73 -4.31
C THR A 234 10.23 14.00 -4.13
N LEU A 235 9.73 13.73 -2.92
CA LEU A 235 8.40 14.09 -2.46
C LEU A 235 8.53 14.75 -1.08
N GLU A 236 7.65 15.69 -0.78
CA GLU A 236 7.59 16.27 0.56
C GLU A 236 6.74 15.40 1.48
N VAL A 237 7.17 15.29 2.74
CA VAL A 237 6.46 14.54 3.80
C VAL A 237 4.96 14.90 3.86
N ARG A 238 4.65 16.20 3.74
CA ARG A 238 3.28 16.76 3.79
C ARG A 238 2.33 16.22 2.71
N SER A 239 2.90 15.67 1.64
CA SER A 239 2.21 15.13 0.46
C SER A 239 1.90 13.64 0.63
N LEU A 240 2.58 12.97 1.57
CA LEU A 240 2.37 11.57 1.93
C LEU A 240 1.40 11.37 3.10
N VAL A 241 1.02 12.46 3.77
CA VAL A 241 0.16 12.42 4.97
C VAL A 241 -1.21 13.05 4.76
N GLU A 242 -2.23 12.42 5.34
CA GLU A 242 -3.60 12.95 5.39
C GLU A 242 -4.15 12.90 6.83
N SER A 243 -4.88 13.94 7.23
CA SER A 243 -5.41 14.05 8.59
C SER A 243 -6.48 12.99 8.85
N VAL A 244 -6.34 12.26 9.96
CA VAL A 244 -7.32 11.26 10.39
C VAL A 244 -8.66 11.92 10.71
N ARG A 245 -8.67 13.12 11.29
CA ARG A 245 -9.89 13.90 11.53
C ARG A 245 -10.60 14.25 10.21
N ARG A 246 -9.86 14.61 9.15
CA ARG A 246 -10.45 14.85 7.80
C ARG A 246 -11.04 13.57 7.19
N ILE A 247 -10.41 12.42 7.41
CA ILE A 247 -10.93 11.12 6.95
C ILE A 247 -12.21 10.73 7.71
N LEU A 248 -12.24 10.99 9.03
CA LEU A 248 -13.37 10.70 9.91
C LEU A 248 -14.58 11.63 9.73
N ALA A 249 -14.37 12.87 9.28
CA ALA A 249 -15.44 13.86 9.13
C ALA A 249 -16.64 13.35 8.30
N ARG A 250 -16.40 12.47 7.30
CA ARG A 250 -17.47 11.85 6.49
C ARG A 250 -18.42 10.95 7.30
N ILE A 251 -17.94 10.36 8.40
CA ILE A 251 -18.70 9.45 9.25
C ILE A 251 -18.92 10.00 10.68
N HIS A 252 -18.61 11.28 10.91
CA HIS A 252 -18.60 11.95 12.22
C HIS A 252 -18.07 11.05 13.36
N GLY A 253 -16.93 10.40 13.12
CA GLY A 253 -16.29 9.52 14.11
C GLY A 253 -15.23 10.24 14.94
N HIS A 254 -15.06 9.80 16.17
CA HIS A 254 -14.17 10.39 17.17
C HIS A 254 -12.71 9.97 16.95
N TYR A 255 -11.77 10.86 17.26
CA TYR A 255 -10.34 10.54 17.24
C TYR A 255 -9.66 10.90 18.56
N LEU A 256 -9.09 9.88 19.19
CA LEU A 256 -8.31 9.97 20.41
C LEU A 256 -6.83 9.83 20.08
N CYS A 257 -6.06 10.88 20.38
CA CYS A 257 -4.60 10.85 20.27
C CYS A 257 -4.01 10.16 21.51
N ALA A 258 -3.98 8.83 21.48
CA ALA A 258 -3.55 7.98 22.59
C ALA A 258 -3.00 6.64 22.06
N LYS A 259 -2.13 5.99 22.82
CA LYS A 259 -1.60 4.65 22.54
C LYS A 259 -2.44 3.60 23.25
N ALA A 260 -2.91 2.59 22.54
CA ALA A 260 -3.52 1.42 23.17
C ALA A 260 -2.43 0.54 23.80
N GLU A 261 -2.61 0.18 25.07
CA GLU A 261 -1.66 -0.60 25.87
C GLU A 261 -2.13 -2.04 26.09
N ASP A 262 -3.43 -2.23 26.33
CA ASP A 262 -4.01 -3.52 26.68
C ASP A 262 -5.52 -3.59 26.33
N VAL A 263 -6.09 -4.80 26.40
CA VAL A 263 -7.52 -5.08 26.19
C VAL A 263 -8.06 -5.95 27.34
N GLU A 264 -9.21 -5.58 27.88
CA GLU A 264 -9.97 -6.31 28.91
C GLU A 264 -11.20 -6.93 28.25
N PHE A 265 -11.10 -8.19 27.85
CA PHE A 265 -12.15 -8.88 27.09
C PHE A 265 -13.45 -9.09 27.87
N ALA A 266 -13.39 -9.23 29.20
CA ALA A 266 -14.57 -9.46 30.04
C ALA A 266 -15.45 -8.22 30.14
N ASP A 267 -14.85 -7.06 30.40
CA ASP A 267 -15.54 -5.76 30.56
C ASP A 267 -15.69 -4.99 29.23
N LYS A 268 -15.11 -5.51 28.14
CA LYS A 268 -15.05 -4.91 26.80
C LYS A 268 -14.42 -3.50 26.78
N LEU A 269 -13.28 -3.38 27.44
CA LEU A 269 -12.53 -2.13 27.54
C LEU A 269 -11.17 -2.23 26.84
N VAL A 270 -10.76 -1.18 26.14
CA VAL A 270 -9.37 -0.98 25.70
C VAL A 270 -8.69 -0.02 26.66
N GLU A 271 -7.58 -0.42 27.28
CA GLU A 271 -6.74 0.49 28.06
C GLU A 271 -5.89 1.33 27.10
N VAL A 272 -5.96 2.65 27.26
CA VAL A 272 -5.19 3.60 26.47
C VAL A 272 -4.39 4.54 27.36
N SER A 273 -3.20 4.92 26.90
CA SER A 273 -2.27 5.84 27.54
C SER A 273 -2.04 7.08 26.68
N GLN A 274 -1.76 8.22 27.32
CA GLN A 274 -1.30 9.44 26.65
C GLN A 274 -0.49 10.28 27.63
N GLN A 275 0.45 11.09 27.12
CA GLN A 275 1.13 12.10 27.94
C GLN A 275 0.16 13.24 28.27
N GLY A 276 -0.06 13.47 29.57
CA GLY A 276 -0.83 14.58 30.11
C GLY A 276 -0.10 15.92 30.02
N THR A 277 -0.79 17.00 30.37
CA THR A 277 -0.27 18.38 30.32
C THR A 277 0.85 18.64 31.32
N ASP A 278 0.95 17.84 32.39
CA ASP A 278 2.03 17.88 33.37
C ASP A 278 3.21 16.94 33.01
N GLY A 279 3.20 16.35 31.82
CA GLY A 279 4.19 15.40 31.33
C GLY A 279 4.08 13.98 31.90
N LYS A 280 3.13 13.71 32.82
CA LYS A 280 2.90 12.36 33.34
C LYS A 280 2.06 11.54 32.37
N GLU A 281 2.18 10.22 32.44
CA GLU A 281 1.30 9.32 31.69
C GLU A 281 -0.10 9.30 32.35
N VAL A 282 -1.12 9.59 31.55
CA VAL A 282 -2.54 9.47 31.92
C VAL A 282 -3.08 8.22 31.24
N ARG A 283 -3.86 7.42 31.98
CA ARG A 283 -4.50 6.19 31.48
C ARG A 283 -6.01 6.23 31.69
N PHE A 284 -6.73 5.72 30.71
CA PHE A 284 -8.19 5.59 30.74
C PHE A 284 -8.63 4.41 29.86
N TYR A 285 -9.90 4.01 29.99
CA TYR A 285 -10.51 2.96 29.20
C TYR A 285 -11.40 3.53 28.09
N VAL A 286 -11.45 2.83 26.95
CA VAL A 286 -12.39 3.08 25.86
C VAL A 286 -13.27 1.82 25.68
N PRO A 287 -14.61 1.90 25.86
CA PRO A 287 -15.50 0.76 25.71
C PRO A 287 -15.76 0.41 24.25
N TYR A 288 -15.98 -0.87 23.95
CA TYR A 288 -16.27 -1.35 22.59
C TYR A 288 -17.38 -2.42 22.55
N ASP A 289 -18.17 -2.41 21.48
CA ASP A 289 -18.95 -3.58 21.03
C ASP A 289 -18.19 -4.36 19.97
N LYS A 290 -17.41 -3.66 19.13
CA LYS A 290 -16.49 -4.23 18.15
C LYS A 290 -15.14 -3.54 18.21
N LEU A 291 -14.08 -4.33 18.27
CA LEU A 291 -12.70 -3.87 18.33
C LEU A 291 -11.93 -4.30 17.09
N VAL A 292 -11.28 -3.38 16.39
CA VAL A 292 -10.37 -3.67 15.28
C VAL A 292 -8.94 -3.26 15.63
N ILE A 293 -8.08 -4.26 15.77
CA ILE A 293 -6.65 -4.07 16.01
C ILE A 293 -5.94 -3.92 14.65
N ALA A 294 -5.46 -2.71 14.35
CA ALA A 294 -4.76 -2.37 13.11
C ALA A 294 -3.45 -1.59 13.37
N VAL A 295 -2.78 -1.92 14.49
CA VAL A 295 -1.60 -1.22 15.02
C VAL A 295 -0.28 -1.51 14.27
N GLY A 296 -0.31 -2.38 13.26
CA GLY A 296 0.83 -2.68 12.39
C GLY A 296 1.97 -3.44 13.08
N SER A 297 3.17 -3.32 12.54
CA SER A 297 4.38 -4.00 13.03
C SER A 297 5.47 -3.01 13.45
N VAL A 298 6.35 -3.43 14.35
CA VAL A 298 7.56 -2.69 14.76
C VAL A 298 8.80 -3.31 14.11
N THR A 299 9.94 -2.62 14.13
CA THR A 299 11.20 -3.14 13.57
C THR A 299 11.72 -4.34 14.39
N ASN A 300 12.23 -5.37 13.71
CA ASN A 300 12.88 -6.50 14.36
C ASN A 300 14.41 -6.35 14.33
N PRO A 301 15.10 -6.37 15.48
CA PRO A 301 16.56 -6.30 15.51
C PRO A 301 17.25 -7.60 15.05
N HIS A 302 16.55 -8.73 14.99
CA HIS A 302 17.10 -10.04 14.66
C HIS A 302 18.33 -10.47 15.51
N GLY A 303 18.46 -9.92 16.72
CA GLY A 303 19.62 -10.13 17.60
C GLY A 303 20.86 -9.29 17.24
N VAL A 304 20.80 -8.44 16.21
CA VAL A 304 21.86 -7.50 15.87
C VAL A 304 21.96 -6.41 16.93
N LYS A 305 23.18 -6.18 17.41
CA LYS A 305 23.50 -5.14 18.40
C LYS A 305 23.80 -3.82 17.71
N GLY A 306 23.55 -2.71 18.39
CA GLY A 306 23.98 -1.39 17.95
C GLY A 306 23.03 -0.68 16.98
N LEU A 307 21.78 -1.13 16.85
CA LEU A 307 20.79 -0.51 15.94
C LEU A 307 20.37 0.90 16.36
N GLU A 308 20.70 1.33 17.57
CA GLU A 308 20.68 2.74 17.99
C GLU A 308 21.60 3.64 17.16
N ASN A 309 22.57 3.07 16.44
CA ASN A 309 23.43 3.76 15.45
C ASN A 309 22.87 3.71 14.02
N ALA A 310 21.68 3.12 13.82
CA ALA A 310 21.02 3.03 12.52
C ALA A 310 19.73 3.87 12.48
N HIS A 311 19.35 4.29 11.28
CA HIS A 311 18.05 4.88 11.00
C HIS A 311 17.08 3.79 10.56
N PHE A 312 15.80 3.93 10.92
CA PHE A 312 14.71 3.11 10.36
C PHE A 312 13.99 3.89 9.26
N LEU A 313 13.03 3.27 8.57
CA LEU A 313 12.18 3.96 7.59
C LEU A 313 10.74 3.44 7.69
N LYS A 314 10.03 3.89 8.73
CA LYS A 314 8.67 3.47 9.10
C LYS A 314 7.69 4.63 9.18
N ASP A 315 8.13 5.82 9.59
CA ASP A 315 7.30 7.01 9.74
C ASP A 315 7.95 8.31 9.19
N VAL A 316 7.16 9.39 9.20
CA VAL A 316 7.54 10.77 8.86
C VAL A 316 8.82 11.24 9.55
N ASN A 317 8.92 11.00 10.86
CA ASN A 317 10.06 11.46 11.65
C ASN A 317 11.36 10.73 11.23
N ASP A 318 11.25 9.49 10.78
CA ASP A 318 12.39 8.75 10.26
C ASP A 318 12.88 9.37 8.95
N ALA A 319 11.97 9.63 8.00
CA ALA A 319 12.31 10.23 6.72
C ALA A 319 12.97 11.63 6.88
N ARG A 320 12.49 12.44 7.84
CA ARG A 320 13.12 13.72 8.21
C ARG A 320 14.53 13.53 8.78
N GLN A 321 14.71 12.61 9.72
CA GLN A 321 16.01 12.32 10.34
C GLN A 321 17.02 11.78 9.32
N ILE A 322 16.58 10.92 8.40
CA ILE A 322 17.42 10.41 7.31
C ILE A 322 17.86 11.54 6.39
N ARG A 323 16.92 12.38 5.90
CA ARG A 323 17.25 13.52 5.02
C ARG A 323 18.26 14.45 5.68
N LYS A 324 18.01 14.79 6.96
CA LYS A 324 18.92 15.59 7.79
C LYS A 324 20.30 14.96 7.88
N ARG A 325 20.40 13.67 8.26
CA ARG A 325 21.68 12.98 8.44
C ARG A 325 22.48 12.86 7.15
N ILE A 326 21.84 12.60 6.02
CA ILE A 326 22.49 12.54 4.71
C ILE A 326 23.14 13.89 4.40
N LEU A 327 22.39 14.98 4.53
CA LEU A 327 22.87 16.32 4.21
C LEU A 327 23.94 16.79 5.22
N GLU A 328 23.78 16.53 6.53
CA GLU A 328 24.81 16.76 7.55
C GLU A 328 26.14 16.08 7.21
N ASN A 329 26.13 14.83 6.75
CA ASN A 329 27.34 14.13 6.36
C ASN A 329 28.04 14.78 5.15
N VAL A 330 27.27 15.30 4.19
CA VAL A 330 27.79 15.99 3.01
C VAL A 330 28.36 17.37 3.37
N GLU A 331 27.68 18.14 4.22
CA GLU A 331 28.19 19.43 4.74
C GLU A 331 29.48 19.23 5.55
N MET A 332 29.52 18.24 6.45
CA MET A 332 30.73 17.89 7.19
C MET A 332 31.88 17.44 6.26
N ALA A 333 31.57 16.75 5.15
CA ALA A 333 32.54 16.37 4.14
C ALA A 333 33.15 17.56 3.37
N CYS A 334 32.47 18.72 3.33
CA CYS A 334 32.95 19.97 2.73
C CYS A 334 33.91 20.76 3.61
N LEU A 335 33.94 20.53 4.92
CA LEU A 335 34.75 21.35 5.83
C LEU A 335 36.26 21.19 5.57
N PRO A 336 37.05 22.27 5.66
CA PRO A 336 38.50 22.22 5.47
C PRO A 336 39.23 21.42 6.57
N THR A 337 38.56 21.18 7.71
CA THR A 337 39.06 20.38 8.83
C THR A 337 38.85 18.87 8.65
N THR A 338 38.11 18.45 7.63
CA THR A 338 37.76 17.04 7.41
C THR A 338 38.85 16.34 6.59
N SER A 339 39.46 15.29 7.16
CA SER A 339 40.48 14.49 6.46
C SER A 339 39.87 13.66 5.32
N ASP A 340 40.68 13.22 4.37
CA ASP A 340 40.22 12.38 3.25
C ASP A 340 39.63 11.03 3.70
N GLU A 341 40.14 10.46 4.78
CA GLU A 341 39.63 9.22 5.37
C GLU A 341 38.26 9.43 6.02
N GLU A 342 38.12 10.50 6.82
CA GLU A 342 36.85 10.86 7.44
C GLU A 342 35.81 11.26 6.37
N ARG A 343 36.24 11.94 5.30
CA ARG A 343 35.38 12.28 4.15
C ARG A 343 34.82 11.02 3.47
N ARG A 344 35.66 10.00 3.23
CA ARG A 344 35.20 8.69 2.69
C ARG A 344 34.25 8.00 3.64
N ARG A 345 34.52 8.04 4.95
CA ARG A 345 33.65 7.45 5.96
C ARG A 345 32.27 8.14 5.96
N LEU A 346 32.23 9.46 6.07
CA LEU A 346 30.98 10.26 6.09
C LEU A 346 30.12 10.01 4.83
N LEU A 347 30.76 9.87 3.67
CA LEU A 347 30.11 9.66 2.37
C LEU A 347 29.93 8.17 2.00
N SER A 348 30.17 7.25 2.93
CA SER A 348 29.82 5.84 2.82
C SER A 348 28.45 5.60 3.46
N PHE A 349 27.47 5.26 2.62
CA PHE A 349 26.07 5.05 2.98
C PHE A 349 25.75 3.55 2.89
N VAL A 350 25.27 2.97 3.99
CA VAL A 350 24.92 1.55 4.06
C VAL A 350 23.40 1.37 4.16
N VAL A 351 22.87 0.39 3.42
CA VAL A 351 21.46 -0.01 3.44
C VAL A 351 21.38 -1.49 3.81
N SER A 352 20.79 -1.78 4.97
CA SER A 352 20.65 -3.14 5.49
C SER A 352 19.25 -3.70 5.19
N GLY A 353 19.15 -4.53 4.16
CA GLY A 353 17.94 -5.24 3.75
C GLY A 353 17.52 -4.94 2.31
N GLY A 354 17.71 -5.91 1.41
CA GLY A 354 17.37 -5.80 -0.02
C GLY A 354 15.89 -6.03 -0.36
N GLY A 355 14.96 -5.71 0.53
CA GLY A 355 13.53 -5.63 0.21
C GLY A 355 13.19 -4.32 -0.52
N PRO A 356 11.94 -4.14 -1.01
CA PRO A 356 11.53 -2.94 -1.77
C PRO A 356 11.94 -1.63 -1.10
N THR A 357 11.65 -1.45 0.19
CA THR A 357 12.00 -0.23 0.94
C THR A 357 13.50 0.11 0.91
N GLY A 358 14.39 -0.89 1.01
CA GLY A 358 15.83 -0.66 0.98
C GLY A 358 16.35 -0.41 -0.44
N VAL A 359 15.82 -1.13 -1.43
CA VAL A 359 16.14 -0.96 -2.85
C VAL A 359 15.69 0.42 -3.34
N GLU A 360 14.44 0.80 -3.10
CA GLU A 360 13.89 2.11 -3.50
C GLU A 360 14.62 3.27 -2.80
N PHE A 361 15.00 3.10 -1.52
CA PHE A 361 15.82 4.08 -0.83
C PHE A 361 17.23 4.19 -1.42
N ALA A 362 17.91 3.08 -1.69
CA ALA A 362 19.24 3.08 -2.29
C ALA A 362 19.24 3.78 -3.67
N ALA A 363 18.19 3.54 -4.46
CA ALA A 363 17.96 4.20 -5.74
C ALA A 363 17.70 5.71 -5.61
N GLU A 364 16.79 6.14 -4.73
CA GLU A 364 16.50 7.56 -4.51
C GLU A 364 17.70 8.32 -3.93
N LEU A 365 18.46 7.68 -3.03
CA LEU A 365 19.72 8.20 -2.50
C LEU A 365 20.77 8.34 -3.60
N PHE A 366 20.94 7.32 -4.45
CA PHE A 366 21.86 7.39 -5.58
C PHE A 366 21.50 8.53 -6.54
N ASP A 367 20.22 8.67 -6.90
CA ASP A 367 19.77 9.77 -7.75
C ASP A 367 20.04 11.14 -7.09
N LEU A 368 19.79 11.34 -5.79
CA LEU A 368 20.12 12.59 -5.07
C LEU A 368 21.63 12.91 -5.15
N LEU A 369 22.48 11.90 -4.90
CA LEU A 369 23.95 12.01 -4.93
C LEU A 369 24.48 12.36 -6.32
N ASN A 370 23.78 11.95 -7.38
CA ASN A 370 24.24 12.11 -8.77
C ASN A 370 23.60 13.27 -9.53
N GLU A 371 22.31 13.53 -9.31
CA GLU A 371 21.54 14.53 -10.04
C GLU A 371 21.68 15.92 -9.42
N ASP A 372 21.54 16.03 -8.10
CA ASP A 372 21.44 17.30 -7.37
C ASP A 372 22.77 17.65 -6.69
N LEU A 373 23.33 16.77 -5.85
CA LEU A 373 24.55 17.05 -5.09
C LEU A 373 25.75 17.37 -5.99
N ALA A 374 25.87 16.72 -7.16
CA ALA A 374 26.92 17.00 -8.14
C ALA A 374 26.84 18.39 -8.81
N ARG A 375 25.73 19.14 -8.63
CA ARG A 375 25.55 20.52 -9.14
C ARG A 375 25.96 21.57 -8.12
N TYR A 376 25.61 21.35 -6.84
CA TYR A 376 25.72 22.37 -5.79
C TYR A 376 26.91 22.16 -4.84
N PHE A 377 27.41 20.93 -4.70
CA PHE A 377 28.52 20.59 -3.81
C PHE A 377 29.85 20.43 -4.55
N PRO A 378 31.01 20.49 -3.86
CA PRO A 378 32.32 20.33 -4.48
C PRO A 378 32.45 19.01 -5.25
N ARG A 379 32.72 19.08 -6.56
CA ARG A 379 32.74 17.89 -7.46
C ARG A 379 33.67 16.76 -7.00
N LEU A 380 34.71 17.06 -6.22
CA LEU A 380 35.60 16.07 -5.62
C LEU A 380 34.86 15.05 -4.72
N LEU A 381 33.78 15.46 -4.04
CA LEU A 381 33.01 14.58 -3.17
C LEU A 381 32.43 13.38 -3.92
N ARG A 382 32.11 13.54 -5.22
CA ARG A 382 31.62 12.46 -6.09
C ARG A 382 32.55 11.24 -6.11
N ASN A 383 33.86 11.46 -5.99
CA ASN A 383 34.86 10.39 -6.01
C ASN A 383 35.01 9.66 -4.65
N GLN A 384 34.36 10.17 -3.60
CA GLN A 384 34.44 9.63 -2.23
C GLN A 384 33.09 9.04 -1.76
N ILE A 385 32.02 9.22 -2.55
CA ILE A 385 30.68 8.67 -2.28
C ILE A 385 30.67 7.17 -2.56
N SER A 386 30.07 6.39 -1.65
CA SER A 386 29.75 4.99 -1.90
C SER A 386 28.40 4.62 -1.30
N VAL A 387 27.62 3.82 -2.02
CA VAL A 387 26.33 3.29 -1.55
C VAL A 387 26.44 1.77 -1.54
N HIS A 388 26.21 1.15 -0.39
CA HIS A 388 26.31 -0.30 -0.18
C HIS A 388 24.96 -0.85 0.24
N LEU A 389 24.49 -1.93 -0.39
CA LEU A 389 23.25 -2.61 -0.03
C LEU A 389 23.56 -4.03 0.44
N ILE A 390 23.39 -4.28 1.73
CA ILE A 390 23.65 -5.58 2.37
C ILE A 390 22.37 -6.40 2.40
N GLN A 391 22.39 -7.60 1.81
CA GLN A 391 21.24 -8.48 1.68
C GLN A 391 21.59 -9.92 2.09
N SER A 392 20.78 -10.49 2.99
CA SER A 392 21.06 -11.80 3.62
C SER A 392 20.78 -13.03 2.75
N ARG A 393 20.11 -12.85 1.62
CA ARG A 393 19.79 -13.89 0.62
C ARG A 393 20.64 -13.69 -0.64
N SER A 394 20.55 -14.64 -1.57
CA SER A 394 21.28 -14.59 -2.84
C SER A 394 20.88 -13.43 -3.75
N HIS A 395 19.66 -12.90 -3.60
CA HIS A 395 19.15 -11.79 -4.39
C HIS A 395 18.46 -10.70 -3.55
N ILE A 396 18.46 -9.47 -4.09
CA ILE A 396 17.53 -8.40 -3.69
C ILE A 396 16.15 -8.66 -4.29
N LEU A 397 15.13 -7.92 -3.83
CA LEU A 397 13.73 -8.06 -4.26
C LEU A 397 13.23 -9.53 -4.24
N ASN A 398 13.64 -10.32 -3.25
CA ASN A 398 13.41 -11.77 -3.18
C ASN A 398 11.93 -12.21 -3.02
N THR A 399 10.98 -11.29 -3.15
CA THR A 399 9.53 -11.53 -3.22
C THR A 399 8.98 -11.37 -4.65
N TYR A 400 9.84 -11.01 -5.60
CA TYR A 400 9.57 -10.83 -7.02
C TYR A 400 10.17 -12.01 -7.80
N ASP A 401 9.78 -12.15 -9.07
CA ASP A 401 10.41 -13.07 -10.01
C ASP A 401 11.94 -12.84 -10.12
N GLU A 402 12.70 -13.92 -10.24
CA GLU A 402 14.18 -13.90 -10.29
C GLU A 402 14.71 -13.02 -11.43
N THR A 403 13.98 -12.92 -12.55
CA THR A 403 14.34 -12.04 -13.67
C THR A 403 14.28 -10.56 -13.30
N VAL A 404 13.34 -10.16 -12.43
CA VAL A 404 13.23 -8.80 -11.90
C VAL A 404 14.37 -8.51 -10.92
N SER A 405 14.72 -9.47 -10.07
CA SER A 405 15.83 -9.35 -9.13
C SER A 405 17.17 -9.16 -9.85
N LYS A 406 17.46 -9.98 -10.86
CA LYS A 406 18.66 -9.84 -11.71
C LYS A 406 18.71 -8.52 -12.45
N TYR A 407 17.58 -8.06 -13.00
CA TYR A 407 17.50 -6.74 -13.64
C TYR A 407 17.84 -5.60 -12.67
N ALA A 408 17.39 -5.69 -11.41
CA ALA A 408 17.71 -4.71 -10.38
C ALA A 408 19.20 -4.75 -9.97
N GLU A 409 19.79 -5.93 -9.88
CA GLU A 409 21.23 -6.12 -9.57
C GLU A 409 22.12 -5.59 -10.71
N ASP A 410 21.79 -5.90 -11.96
CA ASP A 410 22.44 -5.35 -13.16
C ASP A 410 22.34 -3.82 -13.23
N ARG A 411 21.18 -3.26 -12.85
CA ARG A 411 20.95 -1.81 -12.81
C ARG A 411 21.84 -1.17 -11.74
N PHE A 412 21.81 -1.70 -10.52
CA PHE A 412 22.58 -1.17 -9.39
C PHE A 412 24.10 -1.28 -9.63
N SER A 413 24.56 -2.33 -10.30
CA SER A 413 25.96 -2.47 -10.75
C SER A 413 26.38 -1.35 -11.71
N ARG A 414 25.54 -1.00 -12.70
CA ARG A 414 25.79 0.14 -13.62
C ARG A 414 25.75 1.48 -12.90
N ASP A 415 24.86 1.60 -11.93
CA ASP A 415 24.70 2.77 -11.07
C ASP A 415 25.68 2.74 -9.88
N GLN A 416 26.74 1.91 -9.91
CA GLN A 416 27.80 1.86 -8.89
C GLN A 416 27.33 1.65 -7.43
N VAL A 417 26.12 1.13 -7.24
CA VAL A 417 25.58 0.70 -5.95
C VAL A 417 26.08 -0.70 -5.65
N ASN A 418 26.87 -0.84 -4.58
CA ASN A 418 27.54 -2.09 -4.23
C ASN A 418 26.57 -3.05 -3.52
N VAL A 419 25.99 -3.97 -4.28
CA VAL A 419 25.06 -4.99 -3.78
C VAL A 419 25.83 -6.17 -3.20
N MET A 420 25.77 -6.32 -1.88
CA MET A 420 26.40 -7.41 -1.13
C MET A 420 25.34 -8.45 -0.75
N THR A 421 25.10 -9.40 -1.64
CA THR A 421 24.21 -10.56 -1.38
C THR A 421 24.89 -11.60 -0.50
N ASN A 422 24.11 -12.56 0.00
CA ASN A 422 24.51 -13.58 0.97
C ASN A 422 25.22 -13.02 2.22
N SER A 423 24.89 -11.78 2.59
CA SER A 423 25.57 -10.99 3.61
C SER A 423 24.63 -10.63 4.76
N ARG A 424 25.02 -10.99 5.99
CA ARG A 424 24.22 -10.81 7.20
C ARG A 424 24.93 -9.89 8.18
N VAL A 425 24.31 -8.76 8.50
CA VAL A 425 24.78 -7.85 9.54
C VAL A 425 24.85 -8.57 10.89
N LYS A 426 25.97 -8.37 11.59
CA LYS A 426 26.27 -8.90 12.93
C LYS A 426 26.15 -7.81 13.99
N GLN A 427 26.69 -6.63 13.71
CA GLN A 427 26.68 -5.49 14.62
C GLN A 427 26.85 -4.17 13.87
N VAL A 428 26.18 -3.12 14.35
CA VAL A 428 26.26 -1.74 13.82
C VAL A 428 26.96 -0.88 14.86
N TYR A 429 28.12 -0.29 14.53
CA TYR A 429 28.81 0.70 15.37
C TYR A 429 28.46 2.12 14.87
N LYS A 430 28.91 3.15 15.59
CA LYS A 430 28.67 4.56 15.23
C LYS A 430 29.33 4.98 13.91
N ASP A 431 30.46 4.35 13.58
CA ASP A 431 31.41 4.72 12.53
C ASP A 431 31.63 3.62 11.49
N LYS A 432 31.20 2.38 11.77
CA LYS A 432 31.32 1.22 10.88
C LYS A 432 30.23 0.17 11.11
N ILE A 433 30.03 -0.71 10.13
CA ILE A 433 29.17 -1.90 10.23
C ILE A 433 29.99 -3.18 10.08
N VAL A 434 29.65 -4.21 10.85
CA VAL A 434 30.25 -5.55 10.76
C VAL A 434 29.21 -6.55 10.30
N PHE A 435 29.55 -7.35 9.30
CA PHE A 435 28.67 -8.36 8.70
C PHE A 435 29.47 -9.59 8.29
N THR A 436 28.80 -10.73 8.22
CA THR A 436 29.36 -11.94 7.61
C THR A 436 28.85 -12.09 6.19
N GLN A 437 29.69 -12.57 5.27
CA GLN A 437 29.30 -12.90 3.91
C GLN A 437 29.64 -14.36 3.62
N LYS A 438 28.71 -15.09 3.02
CA LYS A 438 28.95 -16.44 2.53
C LYS A 438 29.56 -16.36 1.12
N ALA A 439 30.74 -16.93 0.95
CA ALA A 439 31.43 -17.04 -0.34
C ALA A 439 30.93 -18.25 -1.16
N GLU A 440 31.37 -18.33 -2.42
CA GLU A 440 30.96 -19.37 -3.38
C GLU A 440 31.35 -20.80 -2.93
N ASP A 441 32.48 -20.93 -2.24
CA ASP A 441 32.98 -22.16 -1.62
C ASP A 441 32.23 -22.57 -0.33
N ASN A 442 31.16 -21.86 0.02
CA ASN A 442 30.38 -21.94 1.26
C ASN A 442 31.10 -21.47 2.54
N THR A 443 32.32 -20.94 2.46
CA THR A 443 32.97 -20.34 3.63
C THR A 443 32.25 -19.06 4.07
N ILE A 444 32.32 -18.74 5.35
CA ILE A 444 31.73 -17.53 5.93
C ILE A 444 32.86 -16.61 6.37
N ILE A 445 33.00 -15.48 5.68
CA ILE A 445 34.02 -14.47 5.98
C ILE A 445 33.38 -13.28 6.71
N GLU A 446 34.04 -12.77 7.75
CA GLU A 446 33.64 -11.54 8.42
C GLU A 446 34.25 -10.33 7.70
N LYS A 447 33.46 -9.28 7.52
CA LYS A 447 33.82 -8.04 6.85
C LYS A 447 33.35 -6.86 7.68
N GLU A 448 34.07 -5.75 7.55
CA GLU A 448 33.66 -4.46 8.08
C GLU A 448 33.70 -3.36 7.01
N LEU A 449 32.83 -2.37 7.15
CA LEU A 449 32.76 -1.20 6.28
C LEU A 449 32.63 0.07 7.13
N PRO A 450 33.53 1.05 7.00
CA PRO A 450 33.34 2.39 7.54
C PRO A 450 32.10 3.04 6.90
N MET A 451 31.33 3.80 7.69
CA MET A 451 30.10 4.46 7.24
C MET A 451 29.80 5.77 7.98
N GLY A 452 29.07 6.66 7.33
CA GLY A 452 28.52 7.87 7.93
C GLY A 452 27.03 7.74 8.25
N PHE A 453 26.38 6.76 7.62
CA PHE A 453 24.94 6.52 7.66
C PHE A 453 24.63 5.03 7.45
N CYS A 454 23.69 4.49 8.24
CA CYS A 454 23.12 3.16 8.04
C CYS A 454 21.58 3.25 8.05
N LEU A 455 20.93 2.82 6.97
CA LEU A 455 19.50 2.49 6.98
C LEU A 455 19.31 1.02 7.38
N TRP A 456 18.42 0.76 8.32
CA TRP A 456 17.92 -0.57 8.65
C TRP A 456 16.48 -0.73 8.15
N SER A 457 16.33 -1.40 7.00
CA SER A 457 15.06 -1.60 6.30
C SER A 457 14.60 -3.06 6.29
N THR A 458 15.09 -3.87 7.24
CA THR A 458 14.78 -5.30 7.36
C THR A 458 14.14 -5.63 8.72
N GLY A 459 13.36 -6.71 8.74
CA GLY A 459 12.79 -7.27 9.96
C GLY A 459 11.53 -6.58 10.47
N VAL A 460 10.51 -7.40 10.74
CA VAL A 460 9.28 -6.98 11.42
C VAL A 460 9.00 -7.85 12.65
N SER A 461 8.47 -7.22 13.68
CA SER A 461 8.09 -7.80 14.96
C SER A 461 6.68 -7.37 15.34
N GLN A 462 6.04 -8.19 16.17
CA GLN A 462 4.72 -7.93 16.74
C GLN A 462 4.75 -6.66 17.61
N ASN A 463 3.74 -5.81 17.48
CA ASN A 463 3.55 -4.63 18.34
C ASN A 463 3.36 -5.06 19.82
N SER A 464 3.81 -4.25 20.79
CA SER A 464 3.71 -4.58 22.23
C SER A 464 2.27 -4.88 22.68
N LEU A 465 1.28 -4.11 22.20
CA LEU A 465 -0.14 -4.40 22.45
C LEU A 465 -0.52 -5.82 22.01
N CYS A 466 -0.05 -6.22 20.83
CA CYS A 466 -0.33 -7.54 20.28
C CYS A 466 0.43 -8.65 21.03
N GLN A 467 1.58 -8.36 21.65
CA GLN A 467 2.28 -9.30 22.52
C GLN A 467 1.50 -9.51 23.83
N ASN A 468 1.02 -8.42 24.45
CA ASN A 468 0.17 -8.45 25.64
C ASN A 468 -1.12 -9.25 25.39
N ILE A 469 -1.79 -9.00 24.26
CA ILE A 469 -3.00 -9.74 23.86
C ILE A 469 -2.69 -11.24 23.63
N ALA A 470 -1.61 -11.58 22.94
CA ALA A 470 -1.24 -12.98 22.71
C ALA A 470 -0.94 -13.71 24.03
N ALA A 471 -0.29 -13.06 24.98
CA ALA A 471 0.02 -13.62 26.30
C ALA A 471 -1.22 -13.90 27.17
N LYS A 472 -2.39 -13.34 26.83
CA LYS A 472 -3.69 -13.60 27.49
C LYS A 472 -4.50 -14.71 26.82
N LEU A 473 -4.04 -15.28 25.71
CA LEU A 473 -4.81 -16.18 24.86
C LEU A 473 -4.02 -17.45 24.54
N ASP A 474 -4.30 -18.55 25.26
CA ASP A 474 -3.56 -19.82 25.17
C ASP A 474 -3.44 -20.41 23.76
N CYS A 475 -4.37 -20.06 22.87
CA CYS A 475 -4.42 -20.52 21.47
C CYS A 475 -3.59 -19.69 20.49
N GLN A 476 -2.85 -18.68 20.93
CA GLN A 476 -2.00 -17.83 20.09
C GLN A 476 -0.57 -18.38 20.01
N SER A 477 -0.25 -19.08 18.92
CA SER A 477 1.04 -19.77 18.74
C SER A 477 2.06 -18.96 17.93
N ASN A 478 1.61 -17.99 17.14
CA ASN A 478 2.45 -17.23 16.22
C ASN A 478 3.23 -16.10 16.91
N ARG A 479 4.56 -16.09 16.74
CA ARG A 479 5.49 -15.12 17.38
C ARG A 479 5.63 -13.78 16.64
N HIS A 480 4.96 -13.60 15.50
CA HIS A 480 5.12 -12.43 14.64
C HIS A 480 3.85 -11.58 14.51
N ALA A 481 2.67 -12.17 14.70
CA ALA A 481 1.38 -11.53 14.51
C ALA A 481 0.28 -12.29 15.26
N LEU A 482 -0.82 -11.60 15.59
CA LEU A 482 -2.03 -12.25 16.12
C LEU A 482 -2.64 -13.18 15.06
N GLU A 483 -2.96 -14.40 15.46
CA GLU A 483 -3.66 -15.38 14.65
C GLU A 483 -5.15 -15.05 14.61
N THR A 484 -5.67 -14.93 13.39
CA THR A 484 -7.08 -14.70 13.10
C THR A 484 -7.69 -15.86 12.32
N ASP A 485 -9.00 -16.01 12.43
CA ASP A 485 -9.75 -16.89 11.55
C ASP A 485 -9.92 -16.29 10.14
N THR A 486 -10.57 -17.03 9.25
CA THR A 486 -10.80 -16.59 7.87
C THR A 486 -11.83 -15.48 7.75
N HIS A 487 -12.45 -15.06 8.86
CA HIS A 487 -13.36 -13.92 8.99
C HIS A 487 -12.68 -12.72 9.68
N LEU A 488 -11.35 -12.81 9.87
CA LEU A 488 -10.43 -11.83 10.47
C LEU A 488 -10.66 -11.56 11.97
N ARG A 489 -11.34 -12.48 12.67
CA ARG A 489 -11.54 -12.43 14.14
C ARG A 489 -10.33 -12.99 14.86
N VAL A 490 -9.95 -12.40 16.01
CA VAL A 490 -8.82 -12.90 16.81
C VAL A 490 -9.19 -14.21 17.49
N ILE A 491 -8.42 -15.26 17.23
CA ILE A 491 -8.68 -16.59 17.79
C ILE A 491 -8.46 -16.55 19.31
N GLY A 492 -9.41 -17.06 20.07
CA GLY A 492 -9.43 -17.02 21.54
C GLY A 492 -10.28 -15.89 22.14
N THR A 493 -10.79 -14.97 21.32
CA THR A 493 -11.72 -13.90 21.76
C THR A 493 -13.19 -14.27 21.49
N PRO A 494 -14.16 -13.62 22.16
CA PRO A 494 -15.59 -13.81 21.88
C PRO A 494 -15.95 -13.59 20.40
N LEU A 495 -16.81 -14.46 19.87
CA LEU A 495 -17.14 -14.48 18.45
C LEU A 495 -17.83 -13.18 18.01
N GLY A 496 -17.23 -12.50 17.04
CA GLY A 496 -17.79 -11.29 16.42
C GLY A 496 -17.46 -9.99 17.16
N GLU A 497 -16.62 -10.03 18.19
CA GLU A 497 -16.26 -8.83 18.96
C GLU A 497 -14.89 -8.27 18.58
N VAL A 498 -13.84 -9.09 18.52
CA VAL A 498 -12.46 -8.63 18.30
C VAL A 498 -11.90 -9.13 16.96
N TYR A 499 -11.35 -8.20 16.18
CA TYR A 499 -10.78 -8.40 14.86
C TYR A 499 -9.35 -7.87 14.80
N ALA A 500 -8.50 -8.43 13.92
CA ALA A 500 -7.17 -7.89 13.66
C ALA A 500 -6.84 -7.90 12.16
N ILE A 501 -6.25 -6.79 11.67
CA ILE A 501 -5.95 -6.59 10.24
C ILE A 501 -4.62 -5.87 10.01
N GLY A 502 -4.06 -5.99 8.80
CA GLY A 502 -2.75 -5.45 8.49
C GLY A 502 -1.64 -6.20 9.22
N ASP A 503 -0.46 -5.60 9.33
CA ASP A 503 0.79 -6.31 9.70
C ASP A 503 0.79 -6.91 11.12
N CYS A 504 -0.10 -6.49 12.02
CA CYS A 504 -0.26 -7.09 13.34
C CYS A 504 -1.03 -8.43 13.34
N SER A 505 -1.49 -8.90 12.18
CA SER A 505 -2.34 -10.09 12.04
C SER A 505 -1.83 -11.08 10.99
N THR A 506 -2.16 -12.35 11.15
CA THR A 506 -2.13 -13.38 10.09
C THR A 506 -3.38 -14.24 10.19
N VAL A 507 -3.90 -14.70 9.05
CA VAL A 507 -4.91 -15.76 9.05
C VAL A 507 -4.22 -17.08 9.42
N GLN A 508 -4.83 -17.88 10.28
CA GLN A 508 -4.31 -19.18 10.69
C GLN A 508 -4.46 -20.20 9.55
N ASN A 509 -3.33 -20.83 9.20
CA ASN A 509 -3.22 -21.76 8.06
C ASN A 509 -3.40 -23.24 8.42
N ASN A 510 -3.82 -23.56 9.65
CA ASN A 510 -4.11 -24.95 10.05
C ASN A 510 -5.48 -25.37 9.49
N ILE A 511 -5.47 -25.96 8.30
CA ILE A 511 -6.63 -26.48 7.60
C ILE A 511 -6.82 -27.95 7.93
N ALA A 512 -5.74 -28.70 8.18
CA ALA A 512 -5.78 -30.10 8.53
C ALA A 512 -6.67 -30.37 9.74
N ASP A 513 -6.41 -29.73 10.88
CA ASP A 513 -7.19 -30.00 12.10
C ASP A 513 -8.65 -29.58 11.98
N LYS A 514 -8.93 -28.52 11.20
CA LYS A 514 -10.30 -28.02 10.98
C LYS A 514 -11.09 -28.90 10.01
N VAL A 515 -10.45 -29.40 8.95
CA VAL A 515 -11.07 -30.38 8.03
C VAL A 515 -11.22 -31.73 8.71
N ILE A 516 -10.24 -32.19 9.48
CA ILE A 516 -10.34 -33.41 10.29
C ILE A 516 -11.48 -33.32 11.30
N THR A 517 -11.63 -32.19 12.01
CA THR A 517 -12.75 -31.96 12.95
C THR A 517 -14.10 -32.02 12.23
N TYR A 518 -14.23 -31.35 11.08
CA TYR A 518 -15.44 -31.40 10.25
C TYR A 518 -15.77 -32.83 9.78
N LEU A 519 -14.75 -33.62 9.42
CA LEU A 519 -14.93 -35.01 8.99
C LEU A 519 -15.32 -35.94 10.14
N ARG A 520 -14.78 -35.73 11.35
CA ARG A 520 -15.20 -36.45 12.56
C ARG A 520 -16.68 -36.20 12.84
N HIS A 521 -17.15 -34.95 12.73
CA HIS A 521 -18.57 -34.61 12.88
C HIS A 521 -19.44 -35.31 11.83
N PHE A 522 -19.07 -35.21 10.54
CA PHE A 522 -19.78 -35.85 9.45
C PHE A 522 -19.84 -37.39 9.57
N ALA A 523 -18.77 -38.00 10.10
CA ALA A 523 -18.72 -39.44 10.39
C ALA A 523 -19.73 -39.83 11.47
N GLN A 524 -19.74 -39.06 12.58
CA GLN A 524 -20.68 -39.26 13.70
C GLN A 524 -22.15 -39.10 13.25
N GLU A 525 -22.47 -38.04 12.49
CA GLU A 525 -23.80 -37.85 11.89
C GLU A 525 -24.21 -39.00 10.96
N SER A 526 -23.23 -39.61 10.29
CA SER A 526 -23.44 -40.76 9.39
C SER A 526 -23.45 -42.12 10.10
N GLY A 527 -23.34 -42.16 11.43
CA GLY A 527 -23.26 -43.40 12.23
C GLY A 527 -21.98 -44.23 11.96
N LYS A 528 -20.92 -43.60 11.46
CA LYS A 528 -19.64 -44.25 11.12
C LYS A 528 -18.55 -43.87 12.11
N ASP A 529 -17.69 -44.85 12.40
CA ASP A 529 -16.46 -44.66 13.15
C ASP A 529 -15.54 -43.66 12.40
N PRO A 530 -15.18 -42.51 13.00
CA PRO A 530 -14.37 -41.49 12.34
C PRO A 530 -13.02 -41.97 11.82
N GLU A 531 -12.43 -43.00 12.44
CA GLU A 531 -11.12 -43.54 12.04
C GLU A 531 -11.22 -44.59 10.92
N LYS A 532 -12.46 -44.99 10.55
CA LYS A 532 -12.75 -45.94 9.46
C LYS A 532 -13.45 -45.28 8.26
N VAL A 533 -13.41 -43.95 8.17
CA VAL A 533 -13.97 -43.22 7.03
C VAL A 533 -13.02 -43.30 5.84
N GLN A 534 -13.40 -44.08 4.84
CA GLN A 534 -12.81 -44.03 3.50
C GLN A 534 -13.54 -42.98 2.65
N LEU A 535 -12.78 -42.11 1.99
CA LEU A 535 -13.30 -41.05 1.12
C LEU A 535 -13.02 -41.35 -0.35
N ASN A 536 -14.08 -41.56 -1.14
CA ASN A 536 -13.93 -41.63 -2.59
C ASN A 536 -13.71 -40.23 -3.20
N PHE A 537 -13.25 -40.19 -4.46
CA PHE A 537 -12.94 -38.93 -5.15
C PHE A 537 -14.12 -37.93 -5.23
N GLN A 538 -15.37 -38.40 -5.31
CA GLN A 538 -16.54 -37.51 -5.33
C GLN A 538 -16.79 -36.86 -3.96
N GLN A 539 -16.63 -37.61 -2.87
CA GLN A 539 -16.70 -37.10 -1.50
C GLN A 539 -15.55 -36.13 -1.23
N TRP A 540 -14.32 -36.49 -1.60
CA TRP A 540 -13.15 -35.61 -1.53
C TRP A 540 -13.41 -34.28 -2.26
N ARG A 541 -13.96 -34.32 -3.48
CA ARG A 541 -14.33 -33.11 -4.24
C ARG A 541 -15.40 -32.25 -3.53
N LYS A 542 -16.36 -32.85 -2.82
CA LYS A 542 -17.35 -32.13 -2.01
C LYS A 542 -16.68 -31.46 -0.79
N ILE A 543 -15.82 -32.19 -0.09
CA ILE A 543 -15.05 -31.69 1.07
C ILE A 543 -14.13 -30.55 0.66
N ALA A 544 -13.35 -30.71 -0.42
CA ALA A 544 -12.48 -29.68 -0.97
C ALA A 544 -13.25 -28.42 -1.42
N LYS A 545 -14.49 -28.56 -1.90
CA LYS A 545 -15.37 -27.42 -2.21
C LYS A 545 -15.81 -26.68 -0.92
N GLY A 546 -16.10 -27.40 0.16
CA GLY A 546 -16.38 -26.82 1.48
C GLY A 546 -15.15 -26.14 2.09
N ALA A 547 -14.00 -26.82 2.07
CA ALA A 547 -12.72 -26.27 2.51
C ALA A 547 -12.35 -25.00 1.72
N LYS A 548 -12.59 -24.96 0.40
CA LYS A 548 -12.42 -23.74 -0.42
C LYS A 548 -13.35 -22.58 0.00
N LYS A 549 -14.58 -22.85 0.43
CA LYS A 549 -15.53 -21.82 0.91
C LYS A 549 -15.05 -21.23 2.25
N ASN A 550 -14.59 -22.09 3.16
CA ASN A 550 -14.26 -21.71 4.54
C ASN A 550 -12.81 -21.24 4.70
N PHE A 551 -11.90 -21.72 3.84
CA PHE A 551 -10.47 -21.42 3.80
C PHE A 551 -10.02 -21.00 2.39
N PRO A 552 -10.32 -19.77 1.93
CA PRO A 552 -9.92 -19.31 0.59
C PRO A 552 -8.40 -19.34 0.33
N GLN A 553 -7.57 -19.27 1.38
CA GLN A 553 -6.11 -19.37 1.26
C GLN A 553 -5.64 -20.77 0.80
N ALA A 554 -6.43 -21.82 1.05
CA ALA A 554 -6.15 -23.19 0.61
C ALA A 554 -6.16 -23.35 -0.92
N VAL A 555 -6.81 -22.42 -1.63
CA VAL A 555 -7.31 -22.64 -2.99
C VAL A 555 -6.19 -22.79 -4.01
N SER A 556 -5.00 -22.24 -3.78
CA SER A 556 -3.80 -22.48 -4.58
C SER A 556 -3.29 -23.91 -4.46
N HIS A 557 -3.32 -24.48 -3.26
CA HIS A 557 -2.82 -25.83 -2.94
C HIS A 557 -3.87 -26.91 -3.22
N LEU A 558 -5.16 -26.57 -3.18
CA LEU A 558 -6.27 -27.43 -3.64
C LEU A 558 -6.50 -27.38 -5.17
N LYS A 559 -5.55 -26.85 -5.95
CA LYS A 559 -5.55 -26.98 -7.41
C LYS A 559 -5.14 -28.41 -7.78
N ARG A 560 -5.85 -29.01 -8.75
CA ARG A 560 -5.62 -30.39 -9.25
C ARG A 560 -5.85 -31.47 -8.19
N LEU A 561 -7.06 -31.46 -7.59
CA LEU A 561 -7.51 -32.47 -6.64
C LEU A 561 -7.36 -33.91 -7.17
N ASP A 562 -7.45 -34.10 -8.48
CA ASP A 562 -7.18 -35.36 -9.21
C ASP A 562 -5.77 -35.89 -8.97
N LYS A 563 -4.75 -35.03 -9.07
CA LYS A 563 -3.36 -35.43 -8.84
C LYS A 563 -3.06 -35.63 -7.36
N LEU A 564 -3.57 -34.77 -6.50
CA LEU A 564 -3.37 -34.89 -5.05
C LEU A 564 -4.03 -36.16 -4.50
N PHE A 565 -5.19 -36.55 -5.02
CA PHE A 565 -5.82 -37.81 -4.63
C PHE A 565 -4.94 -39.01 -5.03
N ALA A 566 -4.49 -39.06 -6.29
CA ALA A 566 -3.66 -40.15 -6.80
C ALA A 566 -2.22 -40.18 -6.26
N GLU A 567 -1.71 -39.09 -5.67
CA GLU A 567 -0.39 -39.04 -5.02
C GLU A 567 -0.44 -39.62 -3.60
N PHE A 568 -1.61 -39.62 -2.96
CA PHE A 568 -1.79 -40.01 -1.56
C PHE A 568 -2.62 -41.28 -1.33
N ASP A 569 -3.37 -41.75 -2.34
CA ASP A 569 -3.97 -43.09 -2.44
C ASP A 569 -2.84 -44.11 -2.68
N LYS A 570 -2.15 -44.51 -1.61
CA LYS A 570 -0.90 -45.31 -1.66
C LYS A 570 -1.20 -46.78 -1.96
N ASP A 571 -2.36 -47.27 -1.51
CA ASP A 571 -2.80 -48.64 -1.75
C ASP A 571 -3.51 -48.82 -3.11
N ASN A 572 -3.80 -47.72 -3.83
CA ASN A 572 -4.54 -47.68 -5.10
C ASN A 572 -5.97 -48.24 -4.96
N SER A 573 -6.58 -48.12 -3.78
CA SER A 573 -7.96 -48.55 -3.50
C SER A 573 -9.01 -47.68 -4.20
N GLY A 574 -8.66 -46.48 -4.67
CA GLY A 574 -9.61 -45.49 -5.17
C GLY A 574 -10.32 -44.72 -4.06
N THR A 575 -9.85 -44.85 -2.82
CA THR A 575 -10.33 -44.14 -1.63
C THR A 575 -9.16 -43.66 -0.79
N LEU A 576 -9.26 -42.48 -0.19
CA LEU A 576 -8.31 -42.06 0.84
C LEU A 576 -8.80 -42.54 2.20
N ASP A 577 -7.95 -43.21 2.97
CA ASP A 577 -8.20 -43.51 4.37
C ASP A 577 -7.93 -42.30 5.29
N PHE A 578 -8.20 -42.44 6.60
CA PHE A 578 -8.03 -41.35 7.55
C PHE A 578 -6.55 -40.94 7.76
N ALA A 579 -5.61 -41.86 7.63
CA ALA A 579 -4.17 -41.62 7.78
C ALA A 579 -3.59 -40.93 6.53
N GLU A 580 -3.90 -41.43 5.34
CA GLU A 580 -3.53 -40.83 4.05
C GLU A 580 -4.09 -39.41 3.90
N LEU A 581 -5.36 -39.22 4.27
CA LEU A 581 -5.99 -37.91 4.26
C LEU A 581 -5.33 -36.93 5.23
N ARG A 582 -4.96 -37.40 6.43
CA ARG A 582 -4.23 -36.59 7.41
C ARG A 582 -2.84 -36.23 6.90
N GLU A 583 -2.14 -37.14 6.23
CA GLU A 583 -0.84 -36.89 5.61
C GLU A 583 -0.97 -35.84 4.48
N LEU A 584 -1.97 -35.98 3.59
CA LEU A 584 -2.29 -35.03 2.53
C LEU A 584 -2.57 -33.63 3.08
N LEU A 585 -3.42 -33.54 4.11
CA LEU A 585 -3.80 -32.26 4.70
C LEU A 585 -2.63 -31.60 5.45
N ASN A 586 -1.83 -32.37 6.19
CA ASN A 586 -0.59 -31.88 6.81
C ASN A 586 0.43 -31.39 5.77
N GLN A 587 0.52 -32.08 4.62
CA GLN A 587 1.42 -31.67 3.53
C GLN A 587 0.92 -30.37 2.86
N ILE A 588 -0.40 -30.15 2.78
CA ILE A 588 -0.97 -28.86 2.35
C ILE A 588 -0.63 -27.76 3.37
N ASP A 589 -0.87 -27.99 4.66
CA ASP A 589 -0.61 -27.02 5.74
C ASP A 589 0.87 -26.61 5.82
N SER A 590 1.80 -27.57 5.69
CA SER A 590 3.25 -27.28 5.62
C SER A 590 3.66 -26.44 4.40
N LYS A 591 2.84 -26.41 3.34
CA LYS A 591 3.06 -25.60 2.13
C LYS A 591 2.31 -24.26 2.17
N LEU A 592 1.40 -24.05 3.13
CA LEU A 592 0.63 -22.81 3.26
C LEU A 592 1.43 -21.71 3.96
N THR A 593 1.99 -20.79 3.16
CA THR A 593 2.66 -19.60 3.68
C THR A 593 1.68 -18.59 4.27
N SER A 594 2.11 -17.87 5.31
CA SER A 594 1.35 -16.72 5.82
C SER A 594 1.29 -15.61 4.76
N LEU A 595 0.19 -14.86 4.75
CA LEU A 595 0.04 -13.74 3.82
C LEU A 595 1.16 -12.71 4.01
N PRO A 596 1.63 -12.02 2.95
CA PRO A 596 2.70 -11.04 3.07
C PRO A 596 2.23 -9.78 3.81
N ALA A 597 3.06 -9.25 4.72
CA ALA A 597 2.81 -8.01 5.45
C ALA A 597 2.96 -6.80 4.50
N THR A 598 1.84 -6.35 3.92
CA THR A 598 1.82 -5.31 2.89
C THR A 598 0.65 -4.35 3.06
N ALA A 599 0.86 -3.10 2.63
CA ALA A 599 -0.18 -2.09 2.48
C ALA A 599 -1.38 -2.59 1.67
N GLN A 600 -1.13 -3.35 0.59
CA GLN A 600 -2.17 -3.93 -0.25
C GLN A 600 -3.04 -4.95 0.52
N ARG A 601 -2.43 -5.86 1.29
CA ARG A 601 -3.16 -6.79 2.16
C ARG A 601 -3.99 -6.04 3.20
N ALA A 602 -3.38 -5.09 3.90
CA ALA A 602 -4.05 -4.29 4.93
C ALA A 602 -5.26 -3.53 4.37
N ASN A 603 -5.13 -2.91 3.20
CA ASN A 603 -6.22 -2.21 2.51
C ASN A 603 -7.36 -3.17 2.12
N GLN A 604 -7.05 -4.33 1.52
CA GLN A 604 -8.06 -5.34 1.20
C GLN A 604 -8.78 -5.88 2.44
N GLN A 605 -8.06 -6.14 3.54
CA GLN A 605 -8.65 -6.55 4.83
C GLN A 605 -9.58 -5.47 5.41
N GLY A 606 -9.19 -4.19 5.34
CA GLY A 606 -10.02 -3.07 5.81
C GLY A 606 -11.30 -2.88 4.97
N GLN A 607 -11.17 -2.91 3.64
CA GLN A 607 -12.34 -2.90 2.73
C GLN A 607 -13.28 -4.09 2.97
N TYR A 608 -12.71 -5.27 3.23
CA TYR A 608 -13.47 -6.47 3.58
C TYR A 608 -14.26 -6.27 4.88
N LEU A 609 -13.62 -5.78 5.95
CA LEU A 609 -14.28 -5.55 7.23
C LEU A 609 -15.36 -4.46 7.15
N ALA A 610 -15.11 -3.33 6.48
CA ALA A 610 -16.15 -2.31 6.29
C ALA A 610 -17.40 -2.87 5.58
N ARG A 611 -17.23 -3.60 4.48
CA ARG A 611 -18.35 -4.22 3.75
C ARG A 611 -19.09 -5.29 4.56
N LYS A 612 -18.39 -5.97 5.45
CA LYS A 612 -18.95 -6.94 6.39
C LYS A 612 -19.75 -6.24 7.50
N PHE A 613 -19.17 -5.26 8.17
CA PHE A 613 -19.82 -4.46 9.21
C PHE A 613 -21.07 -3.74 8.67
N ASN A 614 -20.97 -3.09 7.50
CA ASN A 614 -22.10 -2.48 6.80
C ASN A 614 -23.27 -3.44 6.49
N LYS A 615 -23.02 -4.75 6.47
CA LYS A 615 -24.07 -5.78 6.29
C LYS A 615 -24.62 -6.30 7.62
N ILE A 616 -23.76 -6.44 8.62
CA ILE A 616 -24.13 -6.84 9.99
C ILE A 616 -25.05 -5.78 10.59
N ALA A 617 -24.71 -4.50 10.49
CA ALA A 617 -25.53 -3.39 10.98
C ALA A 617 -26.94 -3.31 10.36
N ARG A 618 -27.12 -3.86 9.15
CA ARG A 618 -28.42 -3.91 8.45
C ARG A 618 -29.28 -5.12 8.80
N HIS A 619 -28.72 -6.13 9.46
CA HIS A 619 -29.43 -7.35 9.86
C HIS A 619 -29.21 -7.70 11.35
N PRO A 620 -29.47 -6.78 12.30
CA PRO A 620 -29.38 -7.10 13.72
C PRO A 620 -30.44 -8.17 14.07
N GLY A 621 -29.98 -9.39 14.35
CA GLY A 621 -30.81 -10.48 14.88
C GLY A 621 -31.63 -11.30 13.88
N ASN A 622 -31.67 -10.95 12.58
CA ASN A 622 -32.52 -11.66 11.61
C ASN A 622 -31.75 -12.73 10.80
N PHE A 623 -31.14 -13.69 11.51
CA PHE A 623 -30.44 -14.84 10.92
C PHE A 623 -31.42 -15.94 10.51
N GLY A 624 -32.35 -15.58 9.63
CA GLY A 624 -33.34 -16.50 9.07
C GLY A 624 -32.68 -17.59 8.22
N THR A 625 -33.03 -18.83 8.53
CA THR A 625 -32.63 -20.08 7.87
C THR A 625 -32.50 -19.97 6.34
N LYS A 626 -31.26 -19.99 5.84
CA LYS A 626 -30.91 -20.37 4.47
C LYS A 626 -29.73 -21.32 4.51
N ASP A 627 -30.02 -22.59 4.26
CA ASP A 627 -29.20 -23.78 4.04
C ASP A 627 -27.70 -23.77 4.42
N ASP A 628 -27.30 -24.83 5.15
CA ASP A 628 -25.93 -25.22 5.55
C ASP A 628 -25.23 -24.44 6.70
N THR A 629 -25.94 -23.73 7.59
CA THR A 629 -25.32 -23.02 8.75
C THR A 629 -25.92 -23.33 10.13
N ILE A 630 -26.60 -24.47 10.29
CA ILE A 630 -27.45 -24.79 11.46
C ILE A 630 -26.69 -24.96 12.81
N PHE A 631 -25.35 -25.01 12.83
CA PHE A 631 -24.60 -25.57 13.98
C PHE A 631 -23.65 -24.65 14.79
N THR A 632 -23.56 -23.34 14.56
CA THR A 632 -22.56 -22.51 15.30
C THR A 632 -23.02 -21.15 15.85
N GLY A 633 -24.23 -20.65 15.56
CA GLY A 633 -24.64 -19.32 16.02
C GLY A 633 -23.78 -18.15 15.50
N ASP A 634 -22.96 -18.41 14.47
CA ASP A 634 -21.95 -17.49 13.96
C ASP A 634 -22.55 -16.45 12.99
N ALA A 635 -22.95 -15.31 13.56
CA ALA A 635 -23.47 -14.15 12.85
C ALA A 635 -22.54 -13.65 11.71
N ASP A 636 -21.23 -13.66 11.93
CA ASP A 636 -20.23 -13.16 10.99
C ASP A 636 -20.11 -14.06 9.76
N SER A 637 -20.17 -15.38 9.96
CA SER A 637 -20.12 -16.39 8.91
C SER A 637 -21.44 -16.51 8.14
N ALA A 638 -22.57 -16.23 8.79
CA ALA A 638 -23.87 -16.15 8.12
C ALA A 638 -24.04 -14.86 7.29
N THR A 639 -23.49 -13.73 7.74
CA THR A 639 -23.66 -12.43 7.05
C THR A 639 -22.74 -12.25 5.83
N TYR A 640 -21.52 -12.78 5.87
CA TYR A 640 -20.51 -12.47 4.87
C TYR A 640 -19.57 -13.64 4.58
N LYS A 641 -19.00 -13.69 3.37
CA LYS A 641 -18.02 -14.72 3.00
C LYS A 641 -16.70 -14.56 3.75
N ALA A 642 -15.89 -15.61 3.83
CA ALA A 642 -14.51 -15.55 4.29
C ALA A 642 -13.66 -14.55 3.48
N PHE A 643 -12.60 -14.03 4.11
CA PHE A 643 -11.61 -13.17 3.48
C PHE A 643 -10.75 -13.93 2.46
N GLU A 644 -10.60 -13.32 1.29
CA GLU A 644 -9.82 -13.84 0.17
C GLU A 644 -8.84 -12.73 -0.24
N TYR A 645 -7.54 -13.04 -0.23
CA TYR A 645 -6.51 -12.10 -0.64
C TYR A 645 -6.26 -12.22 -2.14
N HIS A 646 -6.34 -11.10 -2.86
CA HIS A 646 -6.03 -11.04 -4.28
C HIS A 646 -4.71 -10.28 -4.47
N HIS A 647 -3.64 -10.98 -4.85
CA HIS A 647 -2.39 -10.33 -5.21
C HIS A 647 -2.57 -9.51 -6.50
N LEU A 648 -2.19 -8.23 -6.49
CA LEU A 648 -2.35 -7.30 -7.63
C LEU A 648 -1.02 -7.04 -8.35
N GLY A 649 0.00 -7.79 -7.99
CA GLY A 649 1.39 -7.55 -8.34
C GLY A 649 2.15 -6.72 -7.31
N SER A 650 3.45 -6.58 -7.55
CA SER A 650 4.42 -5.83 -6.75
C SER A 650 5.15 -4.82 -7.64
N LEU A 651 5.49 -3.65 -7.09
CA LEU A 651 6.17 -2.57 -7.81
C LEU A 651 7.41 -2.14 -7.03
N ALA A 652 8.50 -1.82 -7.73
CA ALA A 652 9.67 -1.20 -7.13
C ALA A 652 10.32 -0.16 -8.06
N TYR A 653 10.78 0.95 -7.48
CA TYR A 653 11.64 1.94 -8.12
C TYR A 653 13.13 1.53 -8.08
N LEU A 654 13.84 1.75 -9.19
CA LEU A 654 15.24 1.32 -9.39
C LEU A 654 16.15 2.45 -9.92
N GLY A 655 15.81 3.72 -9.67
CA GLY A 655 16.65 4.88 -10.05
C GLY A 655 16.52 5.15 -11.54
N ASN A 656 15.71 6.15 -11.91
CA ASN A 656 15.32 6.43 -13.30
C ASN A 656 14.74 5.20 -14.10
N SER A 657 14.36 4.14 -13.40
CA SER A 657 13.79 2.88 -13.88
C SER A 657 12.76 2.36 -12.85
N ALA A 658 11.83 1.53 -13.28
CA ALA A 658 10.90 0.85 -12.37
C ALA A 658 10.56 -0.55 -12.90
N VAL A 659 10.11 -1.41 -11.98
CA VAL A 659 9.71 -2.80 -12.26
C VAL A 659 8.31 -3.09 -11.71
N PHE A 660 7.59 -3.92 -12.45
CA PHE A 660 6.29 -4.45 -12.11
C PHE A 660 6.37 -5.97 -12.21
N ASP A 661 5.95 -6.68 -11.17
CA ASP A 661 5.75 -8.12 -11.20
C ASP A 661 4.28 -8.39 -10.93
N PHE A 662 3.55 -8.95 -11.89
CA PHE A 662 2.14 -9.28 -11.76
C PHE A 662 1.91 -10.72 -11.25
N GLY A 663 2.98 -11.45 -10.96
CA GLY A 663 2.97 -12.86 -10.59
C GLY A 663 2.84 -13.80 -11.79
N SER A 664 2.91 -15.11 -11.54
CA SER A 664 2.83 -16.17 -12.56
C SER A 664 3.85 -16.03 -13.71
N GLY A 665 5.00 -15.40 -13.45
CA GLY A 665 6.05 -15.16 -14.45
C GLY A 665 5.80 -13.97 -15.39
N TRP A 666 4.72 -13.20 -15.20
CA TRP A 666 4.49 -11.98 -15.97
C TRP A 666 5.04 -10.76 -15.22
N ASN A 667 6.16 -10.25 -15.69
CA ASN A 667 6.73 -8.98 -15.23
C ASN A 667 6.94 -7.98 -16.37
N VAL A 668 7.11 -6.72 -16.02
CA VAL A 668 7.47 -5.61 -16.92
C VAL A 668 8.56 -4.80 -16.23
N THR A 669 9.75 -4.82 -16.80
CA THR A 669 10.88 -3.96 -16.39
C THR A 669 11.07 -2.85 -17.43
N GLY A 670 11.48 -1.65 -17.00
CA GLY A 670 11.67 -0.56 -17.95
C GLY A 670 12.31 0.70 -17.39
N GLY A 671 12.72 1.59 -18.29
CA GLY A 671 13.23 2.92 -17.97
C GLY A 671 12.11 3.93 -17.67
N LEU A 672 12.26 5.15 -18.19
CA LEU A 672 11.41 6.31 -17.84
C LEU A 672 9.90 6.08 -18.00
N LEU A 673 9.44 5.33 -19.02
CA LEU A 673 8.01 5.01 -19.18
C LEU A 673 7.47 4.15 -18.03
N ALA A 674 8.27 3.20 -17.52
CA ALA A 674 7.90 2.40 -16.36
C ALA A 674 7.86 3.27 -15.08
N VAL A 675 8.76 4.26 -14.95
CA VAL A 675 8.70 5.24 -13.85
C VAL A 675 7.41 6.06 -13.89
N TYR A 676 6.96 6.51 -15.07
CA TYR A 676 5.67 7.21 -15.18
C TYR A 676 4.48 6.30 -14.87
N ALA A 677 4.50 5.04 -15.29
CA ALA A 677 3.48 4.07 -14.90
C ALA A 677 3.47 3.80 -13.38
N TRP A 678 4.65 3.73 -12.75
CA TRP A 678 4.82 3.53 -11.30
C TRP A 678 4.26 4.74 -10.54
N ARG A 679 4.58 5.96 -10.98
CA ARG A 679 4.00 7.21 -10.46
C ARG A 679 2.48 7.21 -10.61
N GLY A 680 1.96 6.81 -11.78
CA GLY A 680 0.53 6.70 -12.05
C GLY A 680 -0.21 5.73 -11.12
N ALA A 681 0.38 4.55 -10.88
CA ALA A 681 -0.18 3.53 -9.98
C ALA A 681 -0.28 4.06 -8.53
N TYR A 682 0.79 4.65 -7.99
CA TYR A 682 0.78 5.20 -6.64
C TYR A 682 -0.08 6.47 -6.51
N PHE A 683 -0.11 7.32 -7.54
CA PHE A 683 -1.04 8.45 -7.61
C PHE A 683 -2.50 8.01 -7.58
N ALA A 684 -2.84 6.91 -8.28
CA ALA A 684 -4.19 6.34 -8.24
C ALA A 684 -4.55 5.81 -6.83
N GLN A 685 -3.62 5.12 -6.17
CA GLN A 685 -3.82 4.50 -4.85
C GLN A 685 -3.87 5.48 -3.67
N ASN A 686 -3.38 6.72 -3.82
CA ASN A 686 -3.34 7.69 -2.72
C ASN A 686 -4.75 8.07 -2.20
N VAL A 687 -4.84 8.40 -0.90
CA VAL A 687 -6.09 8.39 -0.13
C VAL A 687 -6.97 9.62 -0.33
N SER A 688 -6.45 10.79 -0.69
CA SER A 688 -7.25 12.01 -0.86
C SER A 688 -6.89 12.76 -2.16
N LEU A 689 -7.79 13.64 -2.61
CA LEU A 689 -7.49 14.53 -3.73
C LEU A 689 -6.35 15.51 -3.37
N ARG A 690 -6.32 15.96 -2.11
CA ARG A 690 -5.26 16.85 -1.58
C ARG A 690 -3.88 16.21 -1.69
N THR A 691 -3.68 14.98 -1.19
CA THR A 691 -2.37 14.33 -1.25
C THR A 691 -1.94 14.02 -2.69
N LYS A 692 -2.89 13.71 -3.58
CA LYS A 692 -2.64 13.58 -5.03
C LYS A 692 -2.15 14.89 -5.64
N MET A 693 -2.85 16.00 -5.42
CA MET A 693 -2.42 17.32 -5.90
C MET A 693 -1.03 17.70 -5.38
N LEU A 694 -0.77 17.49 -4.08
CA LEU A 694 0.53 17.76 -3.48
C LEU A 694 1.67 16.89 -4.07
N MET A 695 1.44 15.59 -4.28
CA MET A 695 2.43 14.73 -4.97
C MET A 695 2.70 15.17 -6.41
N ALA A 696 1.67 15.59 -7.16
CA ALA A 696 1.86 16.13 -8.50
C ALA A 696 2.68 17.42 -8.46
N MET A 697 2.38 18.35 -7.56
CA MET A 697 3.15 19.58 -7.36
C MET A 697 4.60 19.29 -6.96
N ASP A 698 4.86 18.29 -6.12
CA ASP A 698 6.22 17.89 -5.74
C ASP A 698 7.01 17.32 -6.92
N TRP A 699 6.42 16.44 -7.72
CA TRP A 699 7.06 15.94 -8.94
C TRP A 699 7.31 17.06 -9.96
N THR A 700 6.39 18.03 -10.10
CA THR A 700 6.59 19.22 -10.93
C THR A 700 7.73 20.10 -10.40
N LYS A 701 7.79 20.36 -9.07
CA LYS A 701 8.89 21.10 -8.45
C LYS A 701 10.23 20.40 -8.67
N ARG A 702 10.33 19.08 -8.43
CA ARG A 702 11.56 18.30 -8.70
C ARG A 702 11.98 18.42 -10.17
N ALA A 703 11.03 18.32 -11.10
CA ALA A 703 11.33 18.40 -12.53
C ALA A 703 11.83 19.79 -12.97
N LEU A 704 11.35 20.87 -12.35
CA LEU A 704 11.71 22.25 -12.70
C LEU A 704 12.95 22.77 -11.95
N PHE A 705 13.13 22.38 -10.68
CA PHE A 705 14.08 23.01 -9.75
C PHE A 705 15.08 22.05 -9.11
N GLY A 706 14.94 20.73 -9.31
CA GLY A 706 15.71 19.72 -8.58
C GLY A 706 15.09 19.40 -7.21
N ARG A 707 15.79 18.57 -6.43
CA ARG A 707 15.39 18.27 -5.04
C ARG A 707 15.76 19.42 -4.10
N ASP A 708 14.99 19.57 -3.03
CA ASP A 708 15.30 20.53 -1.98
C ASP A 708 16.43 20.00 -1.07
N LEU A 709 17.46 20.82 -0.86
CA LEU A 709 18.68 20.50 -0.12
C LEU A 709 18.75 21.19 1.25
N VAL A 710 17.69 21.88 1.68
CA VAL A 710 17.63 22.50 3.01
C VAL A 710 17.47 21.46 4.13
N THR A 711 18.15 21.68 5.25
CA THR A 711 18.00 20.96 6.53
C THR A 711 17.27 21.83 7.57
N PHE A 712 16.53 21.17 8.47
CA PHE A 712 15.78 21.78 9.58
C PHE A 712 16.05 21.01 10.89
#